data_AF-A0A9P4QRS0-F1
#
_entry.id   AF-A0A9P4QRS0-F1
#
_cell.length_a   1.000
_cell.length_b   1.000
_cell.length_c   1.000
_cell.angle_alpha   90.00
_cell.angle_beta   90.00
_cell.angle_gamma   90.00
#
_symmetry.space_group_name_H-M   'P 1'
#
loop_
_entity.id
_entity.type
_entity.pdbx_description
1 polymer ?
#
loop_
_entity_poly.entity_id
_entity_poly.type
_entity_poly.pdbx_seq_one_letter_code
_entity_poly.pdbx_strand_id
1 'polypeptide(L)'
;MSADFVSLYPSATAALVPAQAAQDCLKSVPIDKDEDLALIEELKNYLSWQSNLAYLIDPPDGYTEERVDIMDEIEKVRSDLENDKYDDEYTIQFDLSSAFTKAYDFHLAWAADILNVFSFRRGNIGRGLLDEFAIVSVSKDGKELPKLYNYYDIMVAQDEGWTPSPLSEINDKPAEDYVQEWSTHFVYHEDHARYNRLFPNQASTAMGARVNQFGRSRMPDGNYTTVKHENGTVNKYLNNAIVPLDTFDDVVDGETFFARFCNLGPPQQSAKRSVQGGVVGKARFRPHTPVKRQDDTQPTATGYPSPQILHSEAVIGGYYLSGQGYDDVAVLSVPSFQPETESGPEEFQDLIGSFLKDASDAGKKKLIIDLRTNGGGRVFLGYDLFKQLFPEEDPYGASTFRANEAFDITGQFMTEALKDFTYEDALQDFQTNGEDATVGLAWSSIFNYKLPISADNKNFTSWQDYFGPHVRNNDNFTSVARRDLNNFFSDDLSLDVTGYRTRANKLPSKQYFDKDNMVLLQDGACGSTCAVFSEFMKDQGGVQQVVVGGKPETGAMQPVAGSKGSQVYTFTQVVQEAARAYINLPENEAELNQTDLGALVFAERPLLRSAYQASGMTSSVINLRDNIRKNDDSVTPLEFVYEAADCRLFYTGDMVRDVTNVWKKTVDARWGDAKKTCVEGSTRDKSSLSGGAATSENGKKSAAPRMDASASLMAGAAAIAGMLVLV
;
A
#
# COMPACT_ATOMS: atom_id res chain seq x y z
N MET A 1 9.77 8.45 35.50
CA MET A 1 8.68 7.51 35.14
C MET A 1 9.19 6.15 34.72
N SER A 2 10.27 6.01 33.95
CA SER A 2 10.85 4.70 33.60
C SER A 2 11.26 3.89 34.85
N ALA A 3 12.00 4.48 35.80
CA ALA A 3 12.48 3.77 36.99
C ALA A 3 11.34 3.25 37.90
N ASP A 4 10.29 4.05 38.14
CA ASP A 4 9.12 3.64 38.94
C ASP A 4 8.27 2.59 38.21
N PHE A 5 8.12 2.71 36.89
CA PHE A 5 7.40 1.73 36.07
C PHE A 5 8.16 0.40 36.00
N VAL A 6 9.48 0.42 35.79
CA VAL A 6 10.34 -0.78 35.76
C VAL A 6 10.42 -1.44 37.15
N SER A 7 10.40 -0.65 38.22
CA SER A 7 10.29 -1.14 39.60
C SER A 7 9.00 -1.96 39.80
N LEU A 8 7.87 -1.48 39.27
CA LEU A 8 6.59 -2.18 39.33
C LEU A 8 6.47 -3.33 38.33
N TYR A 9 7.17 -3.26 37.20
CA TYR A 9 7.16 -4.25 36.13
C TYR A 9 8.60 -4.63 35.70
N PRO A 10 9.32 -5.45 36.47
CA PRO A 10 10.74 -5.74 36.25
C PRO A 10 11.05 -6.46 34.92
N SER A 11 10.03 -7.06 34.28
CA SER A 11 10.14 -7.72 32.97
C SER A 11 9.68 -6.85 31.81
N ALA A 12 9.31 -5.59 32.05
CA ALA A 12 8.91 -4.68 30.97
C ALA A 12 10.13 -4.36 30.08
N THR A 13 9.92 -4.35 28.77
CA THR A 13 10.92 -3.92 27.77
C THR A 13 10.68 -2.50 27.26
N ALA A 14 9.55 -1.91 27.64
CA ALA A 14 9.18 -0.53 27.32
C ALA A 14 8.45 0.11 28.50
N ALA A 15 8.64 1.41 28.68
CA ALA A 15 7.90 2.26 29.60
C ALA A 15 6.66 2.88 28.92
N LEU A 16 5.66 3.15 29.74
CA LEU A 16 4.52 3.99 29.37
C LEU A 16 4.74 5.39 29.95
N VAL A 17 4.62 6.39 29.09
CA VAL A 17 4.64 7.80 29.49
C VAL A 17 3.31 8.45 29.10
N PRO A 18 2.76 9.40 29.89
CA PRO A 18 1.58 10.16 29.51
C PRO A 18 1.76 10.79 28.12
N ALA A 19 0.76 10.67 27.25
CA ALA A 19 0.84 11.15 25.88
C ALA A 19 1.16 12.65 25.79
N GLN A 20 0.61 13.46 26.70
CA GLN A 20 0.90 14.90 26.75
C GLN A 20 2.39 15.16 27.00
N ALA A 21 3.01 14.45 27.94
CA ALA A 21 4.42 14.63 28.24
C ALA A 21 5.32 14.23 27.05
N ALA A 22 4.95 13.19 26.29
CA ALA A 22 5.64 12.82 25.06
C ALA A 22 5.44 13.87 23.95
N GLN A 23 4.23 14.42 23.81
CA GLN A 23 3.96 15.52 22.87
C GLN A 23 4.76 16.78 23.23
N ASP A 24 4.79 17.17 24.50
CA ASP A 24 5.57 18.31 24.98
C ASP A 24 7.08 18.10 24.75
N CYS A 25 7.55 16.85 24.85
CA CYS A 25 8.92 16.47 24.50
C CYS A 25 9.21 16.60 22.99
N LEU A 26 8.27 16.23 22.11
CA LEU A 26 8.42 16.43 20.66
C LEU A 26 8.45 17.92 20.30
N LYS A 27 7.58 18.71 20.96
CA LYS A 27 7.47 20.16 20.75
C LYS A 27 8.55 20.99 21.42
N SER A 28 9.44 20.39 22.20
CA SER A 28 10.59 21.11 22.78
C SER A 28 11.79 21.18 21.83
N VAL A 29 11.75 20.46 20.72
CA VAL A 29 12.82 20.41 19.72
C VAL A 29 12.85 21.74 18.95
N PRO A 30 13.99 22.47 18.97
CA PRO A 30 14.09 23.77 18.32
C PRO A 30 14.12 23.64 16.80
N ILE A 31 13.62 24.67 16.12
CA ILE A 31 13.63 24.80 14.66
C ILE A 31 15.03 25.16 14.17
N ASP A 32 15.51 24.48 13.13
CA ASP A 32 16.65 24.91 12.31
C ASP A 32 16.17 25.37 10.94
N LYS A 33 15.79 26.65 10.86
CA LYS A 33 15.07 27.22 9.71
C LYS A 33 15.82 27.05 8.39
N ASP A 34 17.14 27.22 8.40
CA ASP A 34 17.93 27.11 7.17
C ASP A 34 18.01 25.64 6.69
N GLU A 35 18.17 24.70 7.63
CA GLU A 35 18.20 23.27 7.31
C GLU A 35 16.82 22.73 6.88
N ASP A 36 15.74 23.21 7.49
CA ASP A 36 14.37 22.83 7.12
C ASP A 36 13.96 23.38 5.76
N LEU A 37 14.33 24.63 5.43
CA LEU A 37 14.10 25.18 4.09
C LEU A 37 14.88 24.40 3.03
N ALA A 38 16.11 23.99 3.33
CA ALA A 38 16.91 23.16 2.43
C ALA A 38 16.32 21.74 2.28
N LEU A 39 15.84 21.15 3.37
CA LEU A 39 15.12 19.86 3.35
C LEU A 39 13.89 19.92 2.43
N ILE A 40 13.07 20.97 2.54
CA ILE A 40 11.87 21.12 1.72
C ILE A 40 12.22 21.22 0.24
N GLU A 41 13.28 21.95 -0.13
CA GLU A 41 13.74 21.97 -1.53
C GLU A 41 14.25 20.62 -2.00
N GLU A 42 15.02 19.92 -1.17
CA GLU A 42 15.58 18.62 -1.54
C GLU A 42 14.51 17.54 -1.71
N LEU A 43 13.41 17.59 -0.95
CA LEU A 43 12.28 16.66 -1.10
C LEU A 43 11.65 16.70 -2.51
N LYS A 44 11.67 17.87 -3.17
CA LYS A 44 11.16 18.03 -4.54
C LYS A 44 11.88 17.11 -5.54
N ASN A 45 13.17 16.85 -5.32
CA ASN A 45 13.95 15.97 -6.18
C ASN A 45 13.48 14.52 -6.11
N TYR A 46 13.07 14.04 -4.93
CA TYR A 46 12.54 12.68 -4.75
C TYR A 46 11.12 12.57 -5.29
N LEU A 47 10.28 13.57 -5.04
CA LEU A 47 8.92 13.62 -5.57
C LEU A 47 8.88 13.57 -7.10
N SER A 48 9.92 14.05 -7.79
CA SER A 48 10.01 13.94 -9.25
C SER A 48 9.93 12.50 -9.79
N TRP A 49 10.15 11.49 -8.94
CA TRP A 49 10.03 10.06 -9.26
C TRP A 49 8.66 9.44 -8.96
N GLN A 50 7.78 10.15 -8.25
CA GLN A 50 6.39 9.71 -8.05
C GLN A 50 5.69 9.64 -9.41
N SER A 51 5.14 8.48 -9.75
CA SER A 51 4.67 8.19 -11.10
C SER A 51 3.51 9.07 -11.55
N ASN A 52 2.63 9.47 -10.63
CA ASN A 52 1.30 9.94 -10.97
C ASN A 52 0.94 11.35 -10.45
N LEU A 53 1.94 12.20 -10.18
CA LEU A 53 1.73 13.56 -9.66
C LEU A 53 0.73 14.36 -10.50
N ALA A 54 0.83 14.29 -11.83
CA ALA A 54 -0.05 15.05 -12.72
C ALA A 54 -1.52 14.62 -12.62
N TYR A 55 -1.79 13.36 -12.30
CA TYR A 55 -3.16 12.88 -12.08
C TYR A 55 -3.72 13.28 -10.71
N LEU A 56 -2.88 13.54 -9.70
CA LEU A 56 -3.36 14.15 -8.45
C LEU A 56 -3.79 15.62 -8.66
N ILE A 57 -3.09 16.34 -9.54
CA ILE A 57 -3.37 17.74 -9.88
C ILE A 57 -4.64 17.86 -10.73
N ASP A 58 -4.82 16.98 -11.70
CA ASP A 58 -5.95 16.98 -12.63
C ASP A 58 -6.50 15.55 -12.77
N PRO A 59 -7.24 15.04 -11.75
CA PRO A 59 -7.72 13.67 -11.75
C PRO A 59 -8.85 13.47 -12.77
N PRO A 60 -8.97 12.27 -13.35
CA PRO A 60 -10.03 11.96 -14.31
C PRO A 60 -11.42 11.97 -13.65
N ASP A 61 -12.45 12.09 -14.50
CA ASP A 61 -13.85 12.00 -14.07
C ASP A 61 -14.11 10.69 -13.30
N GLY A 62 -14.67 10.83 -12.10
CA GLY A 62 -15.03 9.71 -11.23
C GLY A 62 -14.00 9.39 -10.14
N TYR A 63 -12.85 10.08 -10.09
CA TYR A 63 -12.01 10.11 -8.90
C TYR A 63 -12.81 10.68 -7.71
N THR A 64 -12.71 10.03 -6.54
CA THR A 64 -13.59 10.32 -5.40
C THR A 64 -13.00 11.28 -4.37
N GLU A 65 -11.70 11.51 -4.41
CA GLU A 65 -11.03 12.39 -3.45
C GLU A 65 -10.79 13.78 -4.03
N GLU A 66 -10.40 14.71 -3.17
CA GLU A 66 -10.05 16.06 -3.60
C GLU A 66 -8.75 16.02 -4.45
N ARG A 67 -8.74 16.80 -5.53
CA ARG A 67 -7.50 17.05 -6.28
C ARG A 67 -6.47 17.70 -5.35
N VAL A 68 -5.22 17.30 -5.47
CA VAL A 68 -4.11 17.81 -4.66
C VAL A 68 -2.88 18.04 -5.51
N ASP A 69 -2.23 19.18 -5.32
CA ASP A 69 -0.90 19.42 -5.84
C ASP A 69 0.10 19.32 -4.67
N ILE A 70 0.80 18.20 -4.57
CA ILE A 70 1.72 17.93 -3.46
C ILE A 70 2.86 18.96 -3.45
N MET A 71 3.31 19.41 -4.63
CA MET A 71 4.39 20.39 -4.75
C MET A 71 3.94 21.74 -4.19
N ASP A 72 2.68 22.14 -4.46
CA ASP A 72 2.10 23.33 -3.85
C ASP A 72 1.88 23.15 -2.33
N GLU A 73 1.51 21.95 -1.86
CA GLU A 73 1.33 21.68 -0.42
C GLU A 73 2.64 21.80 0.36
N ILE A 74 3.76 21.27 -0.15
CA ILE A 74 5.06 21.45 0.50
C ILE A 74 5.56 22.91 0.40
N GLU A 75 5.21 23.63 -0.66
CA GLU A 75 5.57 25.05 -0.81
C GLU A 75 4.80 25.94 0.17
N LYS A 76 3.56 25.57 0.56
CA LYS A 76 2.83 26.24 1.64
C LYS A 76 3.57 26.09 2.98
N VAL A 77 4.08 24.89 3.29
CA VAL A 77 4.90 24.66 4.50
C VAL A 77 6.17 25.52 4.45
N ARG A 78 6.85 25.57 3.30
CA ARG A 78 8.01 26.45 3.09
C ARG A 78 7.66 27.91 3.38
N SER A 79 6.57 28.41 2.80
CA SER A 79 6.13 29.80 2.99
C SER A 79 5.77 30.10 4.45
N ASP A 80 5.10 29.18 5.13
CA ASP A 80 4.74 29.32 6.53
C ASP A 80 5.98 29.34 7.44
N LEU A 81 7.01 28.53 7.12
CA LEU A 81 8.31 28.55 7.78
C LEU A 81 9.08 29.86 7.52
N GLU A 82 9.13 30.34 6.27
CA GLU A 82 9.76 31.63 5.94
C GLU A 82 9.13 32.80 6.72
N ASN A 83 7.81 32.74 6.96
CA ASN A 83 7.02 33.74 7.67
C ASN A 83 6.92 33.50 9.20
N ASP A 84 7.77 32.64 9.77
CA ASP A 84 7.86 32.38 11.21
C ASP A 84 6.53 31.94 11.85
N LYS A 85 5.75 31.11 11.16
CA LYS A 85 4.45 30.60 11.66
C LYS A 85 4.57 29.34 12.52
N TYR A 86 5.75 28.75 12.63
CA TYR A 86 6.01 27.54 13.39
C TYR A 86 6.73 27.85 14.70
N ASP A 87 6.35 27.13 15.76
CA ASP A 87 6.96 27.25 17.09
C ASP A 87 7.98 26.13 17.39
N ASP A 88 7.87 24.98 16.72
CA ASP A 88 8.64 23.78 17.00
C ASP A 88 8.89 22.91 15.75
N GLU A 89 10.00 22.16 15.76
CA GLU A 89 10.44 21.25 14.68
C GLU A 89 9.40 20.18 14.37
N TYR A 90 8.80 19.60 15.42
CA TYR A 90 7.80 18.54 15.26
C TYR A 90 6.62 18.98 14.40
N THR A 91 6.13 20.20 14.59
CA THR A 91 4.99 20.74 13.85
C THR A 91 5.32 20.96 12.37
N ILE A 92 6.53 21.43 12.04
CA ILE A 92 7.00 21.54 10.64
C ILE A 92 7.02 20.16 9.98
N GLN A 93 7.67 19.20 10.63
CA GLN A 93 7.85 17.84 10.10
C GLN A 93 6.50 17.11 9.96
N PHE A 94 5.57 17.36 10.88
CA PHE A 94 4.19 16.87 10.83
C PHE A 94 3.43 17.43 9.63
N ASP A 95 3.43 18.76 9.42
CA ASP A 95 2.73 19.40 8.31
C ASP A 95 3.32 18.96 6.96
N LEU A 96 4.65 18.87 6.88
CA LEU A 96 5.35 18.42 5.69
C LEU A 96 5.08 16.94 5.37
N SER A 97 5.04 16.06 6.38
CA SER A 97 4.60 14.66 6.17
C SER A 97 3.12 14.56 5.79
N SER A 98 2.29 15.47 6.33
CA SER A 98 0.85 15.54 6.02
C SER A 98 0.59 16.01 4.59
N ALA A 99 1.45 16.85 4.01
CA ALA A 99 1.37 17.26 2.62
C ALA A 99 1.40 16.06 1.65
N PHE A 100 2.21 15.03 1.94
CA PHE A 100 2.24 13.79 1.18
C PHE A 100 0.98 12.93 1.42
N THR A 101 0.54 12.85 2.67
CA THR A 101 -0.61 12.04 3.09
C THR A 101 -1.93 12.45 2.41
N LYS A 102 -2.05 13.71 1.96
CA LYS A 102 -3.22 14.21 1.21
C LYS A 102 -3.47 13.49 -0.12
N ALA A 103 -2.48 12.78 -0.65
CA ALA A 103 -2.65 11.93 -1.83
C ALA A 103 -3.44 10.64 -1.56
N TYR A 104 -3.64 10.29 -0.28
CA TYR A 104 -4.30 9.05 0.15
C TYR A 104 -3.70 7.75 -0.42
N ASP A 105 -2.41 7.82 -0.78
CA ASP A 105 -1.62 6.72 -1.34
C ASP A 105 -0.55 6.28 -0.33
N PHE A 106 -0.62 5.04 0.17
CA PHE A 106 0.37 4.52 1.11
C PHE A 106 1.72 4.15 0.46
N HIS A 107 1.83 4.14 -0.87
CA HIS A 107 3.09 4.08 -1.60
C HIS A 107 3.76 5.45 -1.71
N LEU A 108 3.09 6.54 -1.32
CA LEU A 108 3.65 7.88 -1.28
C LEU A 108 3.69 8.42 0.15
N ALA A 109 4.87 8.39 0.74
CA ALA A 109 5.05 8.88 2.10
C ALA A 109 6.45 9.45 2.30
N TRP A 110 6.51 10.58 3.02
CA TRP A 110 7.73 10.99 3.70
C TRP A 110 7.57 10.70 5.20
N ALA A 111 8.36 9.76 5.70
CA ALA A 111 8.30 9.31 7.08
C ALA A 111 9.36 10.04 7.89
N ALA A 112 9.07 11.26 8.35
CA ALA A 112 10.00 12.05 9.16
C ALA A 112 10.47 11.28 10.41
N ASP A 113 11.75 11.43 10.74
CA ASP A 113 12.43 10.79 11.88
C ASP A 113 11.72 11.07 13.22
N ILE A 114 11.42 12.34 13.49
CA ILE A 114 10.81 12.83 14.73
C ILE A 114 9.41 12.24 14.97
N LEU A 115 8.64 12.00 13.91
CA LEU A 115 7.29 11.42 14.00
C LEU A 115 7.30 9.91 14.34
N ASN A 116 8.47 9.27 14.25
CA ASN A 116 8.62 7.84 14.47
C ASN A 116 9.20 7.48 15.85
N VAL A 117 9.54 8.48 16.67
CA VAL A 117 10.13 8.29 18.01
C VAL A 117 9.14 7.69 18.99
N PHE A 118 7.91 8.19 19.01
CA PHE A 118 6.85 7.71 19.89
C PHE A 118 5.80 6.88 19.12
N SER A 119 5.14 5.98 19.84
CA SER A 119 3.88 5.36 19.42
C SER A 119 2.83 5.62 20.48
N PHE A 120 1.75 6.28 20.09
CA PHE A 120 0.67 6.66 20.99
C PHE A 120 -0.41 5.60 21.03
N ARG A 121 -1.00 5.42 22.21
CA ARG A 121 -2.08 4.48 22.45
C ARG A 121 -3.15 5.07 23.36
N ARG A 122 -4.41 4.71 23.11
CA ARG A 122 -5.56 5.00 23.97
C ARG A 122 -5.82 3.79 24.87
N GLY A 123 -5.93 4.00 26.20
CA GLY A 123 -6.27 2.94 27.16
C GLY A 123 -5.17 2.60 28.18
N ASN A 124 -5.57 1.94 29.27
CA ASN A 124 -4.73 1.65 30.44
C ASN A 124 -3.86 0.40 30.22
N ILE A 125 -2.81 0.49 29.40
CA ILE A 125 -1.97 -0.67 29.04
C ILE A 125 -1.27 -1.27 30.27
N GLY A 126 -1.49 -2.56 30.59
CA GLY A 126 -0.72 -3.17 31.69
C GLY A 126 -0.87 -4.66 32.05
N ARG A 127 -1.70 -5.49 31.40
CA ARG A 127 -1.95 -6.87 31.90
C ARG A 127 -2.03 -8.03 30.89
N GLY A 128 -1.27 -7.99 29.79
CA GLY A 128 -1.16 -9.16 28.90
C GLY A 128 -2.49 -9.48 28.20
N LEU A 129 -2.77 -8.74 27.13
CA LEU A 129 -4.05 -8.68 26.37
C LEU A 129 -5.22 -8.13 27.23
N LEU A 130 -5.83 -7.00 26.78
CA LEU A 130 -7.23 -6.51 27.04
C LEU A 130 -7.42 -5.01 27.38
N ASP A 131 -6.39 -4.21 27.67
CA ASP A 131 -6.61 -2.80 28.12
C ASP A 131 -6.39 -1.70 27.07
N GLU A 132 -6.15 -2.04 25.79
CA GLU A 132 -6.13 -1.04 24.72
C GLU A 132 -7.57 -0.70 24.33
N PHE A 133 -7.91 0.59 24.41
CA PHE A 133 -9.24 1.03 24.04
C PHE A 133 -9.41 0.91 22.52
N ALA A 134 -10.46 0.22 22.12
CA ALA A 134 -10.83 0.01 20.73
C ALA A 134 -12.33 0.22 20.57
N ILE A 135 -12.70 0.70 19.39
CA ILE A 135 -14.11 0.87 19.01
C ILE A 135 -14.40 0.00 17.77
N VAL A 136 -15.67 -0.23 17.52
CA VAL A 136 -16.14 -0.98 16.35
C VAL A 136 -17.47 -0.42 15.86
N SER A 137 -17.69 -0.43 14.55
CA SER A 137 -18.95 -0.03 13.92
C SER A 137 -19.83 -1.26 13.66
N VAL A 138 -21.00 -1.32 14.31
CA VAL A 138 -21.86 -2.50 14.32
C VAL A 138 -23.31 -2.14 13.97
N SER A 139 -23.83 -2.82 12.95
CA SER A 139 -25.25 -2.85 12.62
C SER A 139 -25.96 -3.91 13.44
N LYS A 140 -27.18 -3.60 13.87
CA LYS A 140 -28.00 -4.50 14.68
C LYS A 140 -28.40 -5.77 13.91
N ASP A 141 -28.68 -5.65 12.62
CA ASP A 141 -29.19 -6.72 11.76
C ASP A 141 -28.47 -6.84 10.40
N GLY A 142 -27.48 -5.98 10.16
CA GLY A 142 -26.77 -5.87 8.88
C GLY A 142 -27.49 -5.00 7.85
N LYS A 143 -28.56 -4.30 8.25
CA LYS A 143 -29.37 -3.40 7.41
C LYS A 143 -29.55 -2.02 8.01
N GLU A 144 -29.88 -1.95 9.30
CA GLU A 144 -29.86 -0.69 10.04
C GLU A 144 -28.45 -0.08 9.95
N LEU A 145 -28.37 1.25 9.84
CA LEU A 145 -27.07 1.94 9.83
C LEU A 145 -26.31 1.58 11.11
N PRO A 146 -25.02 1.22 10.99
CA PRO A 146 -24.24 0.82 12.14
C PRO A 146 -24.03 1.99 13.10
N LYS A 147 -23.81 1.66 14.37
CA LYS A 147 -23.37 2.61 15.40
C LYS A 147 -22.01 2.19 15.94
N LEU A 148 -21.28 3.14 16.52
CA LEU A 148 -20.04 2.86 17.23
C LEU A 148 -20.30 2.25 18.60
N TYR A 149 -19.52 1.23 18.96
CA TYR A 149 -19.50 0.60 20.27
C TYR A 149 -18.06 0.46 20.76
N ASN A 150 -17.89 0.33 22.07
CA ASN A 150 -16.65 -0.21 22.61
C ASN A 150 -16.50 -1.66 22.13
N TYR A 151 -15.35 -1.98 21.52
CA TYR A 151 -15.08 -3.33 21.00
C TYR A 151 -15.19 -4.40 22.09
N TYR A 152 -14.71 -4.11 23.30
CA TYR A 152 -14.79 -5.06 24.42
C TYR A 152 -16.24 -5.43 24.74
N ASP A 153 -17.14 -4.44 24.77
CA ASP A 153 -18.57 -4.65 25.04
C ASP A 153 -19.19 -5.61 24.01
N ILE A 154 -18.86 -5.45 22.73
CA ILE A 154 -19.34 -6.36 21.66
C ILE A 154 -18.82 -7.78 21.84
N MET A 155 -17.59 -7.94 22.34
CA MET A 155 -16.97 -9.25 22.51
C MET A 155 -17.54 -10.03 23.70
N VAL A 156 -17.83 -9.38 24.84
CA VAL A 156 -18.20 -10.10 26.08
C VAL A 156 -19.68 -10.06 26.44
N ALA A 157 -20.44 -9.06 25.96
CA ALA A 157 -21.79 -8.83 26.47
C ALA A 157 -22.77 -9.98 26.21
N GLN A 158 -22.58 -10.74 25.12
CA GLN A 158 -23.40 -11.92 24.83
C GLN A 158 -23.23 -13.01 25.89
N ASP A 159 -21.99 -13.30 26.27
CA ASP A 159 -21.67 -14.35 27.26
C ASP A 159 -22.01 -13.91 28.68
N GLU A 160 -21.92 -12.60 28.96
CA GLU A 160 -22.26 -12.00 30.25
C GLU A 160 -23.75 -11.64 30.40
N GLY A 161 -24.54 -11.72 29.32
CA GLY A 161 -26.00 -11.55 29.36
C GLY A 161 -26.51 -10.11 29.45
N TRP A 162 -25.81 -9.14 28.87
CA TRP A 162 -26.23 -7.73 28.81
C TRP A 162 -26.16 -7.17 27.38
N THR A 163 -26.68 -5.95 27.17
CA THR A 163 -26.73 -5.31 25.85
C THR A 163 -25.76 -4.12 25.80
N PRO A 164 -24.79 -4.11 24.86
CA PRO A 164 -23.89 -2.98 24.65
C PRO A 164 -24.62 -1.68 24.36
N SER A 165 -24.18 -0.58 24.98
CA SER A 165 -24.69 0.77 24.68
C SER A 165 -23.79 1.42 23.62
N PRO A 166 -24.37 1.98 22.54
CA PRO A 166 -23.59 2.73 21.55
C PRO A 166 -22.91 3.95 22.16
N LEU A 167 -21.86 4.43 21.49
CA LEU A 167 -21.15 5.66 21.81
C LEU A 167 -21.91 6.86 21.24
N SER A 168 -22.18 7.86 22.06
CA SER A 168 -22.80 9.12 21.64
C SER A 168 -21.77 10.22 21.40
N GLU A 169 -20.74 10.32 22.25
CA GLU A 169 -19.72 11.37 22.16
C GLU A 169 -18.31 10.81 22.43
N ILE A 170 -17.31 11.37 21.74
CA ILE A 170 -15.89 11.17 21.98
C ILE A 170 -15.24 12.55 22.07
N ASN A 171 -14.53 12.83 23.18
CA ASN A 171 -13.88 14.11 23.45
C ASN A 171 -14.81 15.32 23.21
N ASP A 172 -16.02 15.25 23.80
CA ASP A 172 -17.07 16.26 23.73
C ASP A 172 -17.60 16.58 22.31
N LYS A 173 -17.27 15.76 21.30
CA LYS A 173 -17.84 15.79 19.94
C LYS A 173 -18.74 14.59 19.70
N PRO A 174 -19.73 14.65 18.78
CA PRO A 174 -20.46 13.47 18.34
C PRO A 174 -19.50 12.35 17.90
N ALA A 175 -19.74 11.12 18.34
CA ALA A 175 -18.77 10.03 18.19
C ALA A 175 -18.42 9.76 16.71
N GLU A 176 -19.41 9.75 15.82
CA GLU A 176 -19.18 9.52 14.38
C GLU A 176 -18.40 10.65 13.72
N ASP A 177 -18.67 11.91 14.07
CA ASP A 177 -17.95 13.06 13.53
C ASP A 177 -16.47 13.00 13.93
N TYR A 178 -16.21 12.70 15.20
CA TYR A 178 -14.84 12.55 15.71
C TYR A 178 -14.09 11.42 14.99
N VAL A 179 -14.72 10.25 14.81
CA VAL A 179 -14.09 9.08 14.17
C VAL A 179 -13.84 9.32 12.69
N GLN A 180 -14.77 9.96 11.98
CA GLN A 180 -14.58 10.31 10.56
C GLN A 180 -13.49 11.37 10.39
N GLU A 181 -13.45 12.41 11.23
CA GLU A 181 -12.36 13.40 11.25
C GLU A 181 -11.00 12.71 11.48
N TRP A 182 -10.91 11.84 12.49
CA TRP A 182 -9.70 11.07 12.79
C TRP A 182 -9.26 10.17 11.62
N SER A 183 -10.21 9.63 10.85
CA SER A 183 -9.92 8.75 9.71
C SER A 183 -9.12 9.45 8.59
N THR A 184 -9.20 10.78 8.50
CA THR A 184 -8.55 11.56 7.43
C THR A 184 -7.02 11.56 7.50
N HIS A 185 -6.44 11.14 8.64
CA HIS A 185 -4.99 11.02 8.82
C HIS A 185 -4.39 9.76 8.17
N PHE A 186 -5.19 8.88 7.58
CA PHE A 186 -4.73 7.59 7.06
C PHE A 186 -4.79 7.52 5.54
N VAL A 187 -3.81 6.85 4.96
CA VAL A 187 -3.49 6.82 3.52
C VAL A 187 -4.23 5.70 2.77
N TYR A 188 -5.54 5.87 2.59
CA TYR A 188 -6.39 5.04 1.73
C TYR A 188 -7.32 5.93 0.91
N HIS A 189 -7.52 5.62 -0.36
CA HIS A 189 -8.24 6.42 -1.37
C HIS A 189 -9.74 6.62 -1.16
N GLU A 190 -10.38 5.88 -0.27
CA GLU A 190 -11.82 6.03 -0.03
C GLU A 190 -12.05 6.19 1.47
N ASP A 191 -12.94 7.11 1.84
CA ASP A 191 -13.30 7.39 3.23
C ASP A 191 -13.85 6.17 3.98
N HIS A 192 -14.57 5.27 3.30
CA HIS A 192 -15.01 3.99 3.84
C HIS A 192 -13.85 3.09 4.28
N ALA A 193 -12.80 3.01 3.46
CA ALA A 193 -11.62 2.22 3.79
C ALA A 193 -10.88 2.85 4.97
N ARG A 194 -10.66 4.17 4.96
CA ARG A 194 -10.05 4.90 6.09
C ARG A 194 -10.82 4.67 7.39
N TYR A 195 -12.16 4.73 7.35
CA TYR A 195 -13.03 4.43 8.48
C TYR A 195 -12.84 2.98 8.99
N ASN A 196 -12.79 2.00 8.09
CA ASN A 196 -12.56 0.59 8.44
C ASN A 196 -11.23 0.35 9.16
N ARG A 197 -10.17 1.08 8.79
CA ARG A 197 -8.83 0.91 9.39
C ARG A 197 -8.74 1.33 10.84
N LEU A 198 -9.70 2.11 11.32
CA LEU A 198 -9.79 2.53 12.71
C LEU A 198 -10.08 1.37 13.67
N PHE A 199 -10.71 0.30 13.20
CA PHE A 199 -11.23 -0.77 14.04
C PHE A 199 -10.37 -2.04 14.05
N PRO A 200 -10.50 -2.88 15.10
CA PRO A 200 -9.96 -4.23 15.10
C PRO A 200 -10.35 -5.05 13.88
N ASN A 201 -9.36 -5.74 13.30
CA ASN A 201 -9.56 -6.58 12.12
C ASN A 201 -9.14 -8.04 12.40
N GLN A 202 -10.06 -8.97 12.17
CA GLN A 202 -9.85 -10.40 12.43
C GLN A 202 -8.73 -10.98 11.55
N ALA A 203 -8.64 -10.60 10.27
CA ALA A 203 -7.63 -11.12 9.34
C ALA A 203 -6.21 -10.68 9.74
N SER A 204 -6.04 -9.44 10.21
CA SER A 204 -4.77 -9.01 10.81
C SER A 204 -4.45 -9.79 12.09
N THR A 205 -5.45 -9.94 12.97
CA THR A 205 -5.28 -10.63 14.26
C THR A 205 -4.86 -12.09 14.07
N ALA A 206 -5.34 -12.75 13.02
CA ALA A 206 -4.96 -14.11 12.66
C ALA A 206 -3.45 -14.26 12.40
N MET A 207 -2.82 -13.24 11.81
CA MET A 207 -1.36 -13.16 11.59
C MET A 207 -0.58 -12.65 12.82
N GLY A 208 -1.25 -12.45 13.97
CA GLY A 208 -0.64 -11.85 15.15
C GLY A 208 -0.40 -10.33 15.04
N ALA A 209 -0.85 -9.69 13.96
CA ALA A 209 -0.79 -8.24 13.79
C ALA A 209 -2.06 -7.58 14.34
N ARG A 210 -1.94 -6.39 14.94
CA ARG A 210 -3.09 -5.66 15.50
C ARG A 210 -3.36 -4.38 14.73
N VAL A 211 -4.43 -4.39 13.94
CA VAL A 211 -5.04 -3.18 13.39
C VAL A 211 -5.99 -2.61 14.44
N ASN A 212 -5.83 -1.34 14.78
CA ASN A 212 -6.71 -0.55 15.63
C ASN A 212 -6.23 0.90 15.55
N GLN A 213 -6.35 1.55 14.39
CA GLN A 213 -5.81 2.91 14.19
C GLN A 213 -6.54 3.98 15.01
N PHE A 214 -7.70 3.64 15.57
CA PHE A 214 -8.29 4.45 16.64
C PHE A 214 -7.49 4.30 17.93
N GLY A 215 -7.22 3.10 18.41
CA GLY A 215 -6.48 2.92 19.66
C GLY A 215 -4.96 3.10 19.55
N ARG A 216 -4.39 3.13 18.33
CA ARG A 216 -2.94 3.20 18.05
C ARG A 216 -2.65 4.23 16.96
N SER A 217 -1.74 5.15 17.23
CA SER A 217 -1.34 6.16 16.25
C SER A 217 0.12 6.61 16.42
N ARG A 218 0.65 7.26 15.38
CA ARG A 218 1.88 8.07 15.47
C ARG A 218 1.59 9.50 15.93
N MET A 219 0.33 9.89 15.96
CA MET A 219 -0.12 11.22 16.38
C MET A 219 -0.64 11.19 17.84
N PRO A 220 -0.28 12.19 18.66
CA PRO A 220 -0.89 12.38 19.97
C PRO A 220 -2.32 12.90 19.83
N ASP A 221 -3.16 12.62 20.83
CA ASP A 221 -4.56 13.07 20.90
C ASP A 221 -4.89 13.52 22.34
N GLY A 222 -4.07 14.41 22.88
CA GLY A 222 -4.19 14.90 24.25
C GLY A 222 -3.97 13.82 25.32
N ASN A 223 -4.16 14.21 26.59
CA ASN A 223 -3.85 13.35 27.74
C ASN A 223 -4.89 12.24 27.99
N TYR A 224 -6.14 12.45 27.56
CA TYR A 224 -7.23 11.50 27.80
C TYR A 224 -8.15 11.39 26.59
N THR A 225 -8.71 10.21 26.40
CA THR A 225 -9.88 9.99 25.54
C THR A 225 -11.12 9.83 26.43
N THR A 226 -12.09 10.73 26.31
CA THR A 226 -13.36 10.66 27.06
C THR A 226 -14.45 10.14 26.14
N VAL A 227 -15.17 9.11 26.57
CA VAL A 227 -16.20 8.44 25.78
C VAL A 227 -17.50 8.40 26.56
N LYS A 228 -18.58 8.88 25.94
CA LYS A 228 -19.93 8.86 26.51
C LYS A 228 -20.80 7.91 25.71
N HIS A 229 -21.57 7.10 26.41
CA HIS A 229 -22.50 6.14 25.82
C HIS A 229 -23.94 6.70 25.83
N GLU A 230 -24.79 6.20 24.93
CA GLU A 230 -26.21 6.59 24.86
C GLU A 230 -27.00 6.32 26.16
N ASN A 231 -26.57 5.35 26.97
CA ASN A 231 -27.15 5.07 28.29
C ASN A 231 -26.70 6.05 29.41
N GLY A 232 -25.85 7.03 29.08
CA GLY A 232 -25.33 8.04 30.00
C GLY A 232 -24.03 7.66 30.72
N THR A 233 -23.50 6.45 30.52
CA THR A 233 -22.19 6.06 31.05
C THR A 233 -21.07 6.88 30.41
N VAL A 234 -20.14 7.37 31.22
CA VAL A 234 -18.96 8.11 30.77
C VAL A 234 -17.71 7.37 31.23
N ASN A 235 -16.85 7.00 30.28
CA ASN A 235 -15.56 6.38 30.50
C ASN A 235 -14.45 7.36 30.11
N LYS A 236 -13.37 7.39 30.90
CA LYS A 236 -12.20 8.23 30.63
C LYS A 236 -10.95 7.38 30.60
N TYR A 237 -10.31 7.33 29.44
CA TYR A 237 -9.12 6.52 29.18
C TYR A 237 -7.87 7.40 29.15
N LEU A 238 -6.78 6.94 29.77
CA LEU A 238 -5.49 7.60 29.67
C LEU A 238 -4.89 7.35 28.28
N ASN A 239 -4.36 8.40 27.66
CA ASN A 239 -3.55 8.28 26.45
C ASN A 239 -2.07 8.21 26.86
N ASN A 240 -1.35 7.24 26.30
CA ASN A 240 0.05 6.98 26.64
C ASN A 240 0.90 6.92 25.37
N ALA A 241 2.17 7.31 25.48
CA ALA A 241 3.19 6.94 24.51
C ALA A 241 4.01 5.75 25.03
N ILE A 242 4.43 4.88 24.13
CA ILE A 242 5.29 3.73 24.41
C ILE A 242 6.73 4.10 24.06
N VAL A 243 7.64 3.84 25.00
CA VAL A 243 9.05 4.18 24.89
C VAL A 243 9.90 2.97 25.29
N PRO A 244 10.80 2.44 24.46
CA PRO A 244 11.72 1.40 24.90
C PRO A 244 12.65 1.94 25.99
N LEU A 245 12.98 1.11 26.99
CA LEU A 245 13.52 1.60 28.27
C LEU A 245 14.81 2.41 28.18
N ASP A 246 15.76 2.00 27.34
CA ASP A 246 17.09 2.62 27.22
C ASP A 246 17.16 3.64 26.06
N THR A 247 16.03 3.91 25.41
CA THR A 247 16.00 4.74 24.19
C THR A 247 16.30 6.21 24.51
N PHE A 248 15.87 6.69 25.67
CA PHE A 248 15.93 8.10 26.10
C PHE A 248 17.02 8.40 27.13
N ASP A 249 17.96 7.49 27.34
CA ASP A 249 19.14 7.79 28.16
C ASP A 249 19.88 9.01 27.60
N ASP A 250 20.29 9.90 28.50
CA ASP A 250 20.96 11.18 28.20
C ASP A 250 20.14 12.22 27.40
N VAL A 251 18.85 11.97 27.17
CA VAL A 251 17.93 12.96 26.56
C VAL A 251 17.29 13.80 27.68
N VAL A 252 17.68 15.08 27.77
CA VAL A 252 17.27 15.98 28.85
C VAL A 252 16.58 17.27 28.38
N ASP A 253 16.68 17.58 27.10
CA ASP A 253 16.12 18.76 26.44
C ASP A 253 15.91 18.51 24.93
N GLY A 254 15.39 19.51 24.21
CA GLY A 254 15.14 19.42 22.77
C GLY A 254 16.41 19.27 21.93
N GLU A 255 17.53 19.87 22.34
CA GLU A 255 18.81 19.77 21.63
C GLU A 255 19.37 18.34 21.70
N THR A 256 19.38 17.74 22.89
CA THR A 256 19.80 16.35 23.10
C THR A 256 18.82 15.36 22.47
N PHE A 257 17.52 15.67 22.43
CA PHE A 257 16.55 14.89 21.67
C PHE A 257 16.88 14.91 20.17
N PHE A 258 17.08 16.10 19.59
CA PHE A 258 17.42 16.24 18.17
C PHE A 258 18.68 15.44 17.83
N ALA A 259 19.75 15.59 18.63
CA ALA A 259 21.00 14.86 18.42
C ALA A 259 20.85 13.33 18.55
N ARG A 260 19.86 12.86 19.33
CA ARG A 260 19.64 11.42 19.58
C ARG A 260 18.74 10.76 18.54
N PHE A 261 17.71 11.45 18.06
CA PHE A 261 16.65 10.85 17.26
C PHE A 261 16.49 11.45 15.86
N CYS A 262 16.94 12.68 15.67
CA CYS A 262 16.80 13.39 14.42
C CYS A 262 18.14 13.43 13.66
N ASN A 263 18.07 13.66 12.35
CA ASN A 263 19.25 13.89 11.51
C ASN A 263 20.26 12.72 11.54
N LEU A 264 19.76 11.50 11.78
CA LEU A 264 20.60 10.32 11.98
C LEU A 264 21.17 9.78 10.66
N GLY A 265 20.47 10.03 9.55
CA GLY A 265 20.79 9.41 8.28
C GLY A 265 20.72 7.90 8.29
N PRO A 266 21.30 7.26 7.25
CA PRO A 266 21.33 5.81 7.19
C PRO A 266 22.01 5.24 8.45
N PRO A 267 21.42 4.23 9.10
CA PRO A 267 22.01 3.62 10.28
C PRO A 267 23.49 3.29 10.04
N GLN A 268 24.38 3.66 10.96
CA GLN A 268 25.81 3.32 10.85
C GLN A 268 26.01 1.80 10.89
N GLN A 269 25.89 1.14 9.75
CA GLN A 269 26.55 -0.12 9.53
C GLN A 269 28.05 0.18 9.41
N SER A 270 28.89 -0.61 10.06
CA SER A 270 30.34 -0.48 10.05
C SER A 270 30.94 -0.58 8.63
N ALA A 271 30.90 0.53 7.88
CA ALA A 271 31.72 0.81 6.71
C ALA A 271 31.61 2.30 6.40
N LYS A 272 32.75 2.99 6.35
CA LYS A 272 32.87 4.33 5.79
C LYS A 272 32.20 4.35 4.42
N ARG A 273 31.33 5.34 4.16
CA ARG A 273 30.93 5.72 2.80
C ARG A 273 32.21 5.98 2.00
N SER A 274 32.66 4.99 1.24
CA SER A 274 33.62 5.16 0.16
C SER A 274 32.94 4.67 -1.10
N VAL A 275 32.31 5.59 -1.81
CA VAL A 275 31.92 5.39 -3.18
C VAL A 275 33.21 5.36 -3.99
N GLN A 276 33.66 4.18 -4.40
CA GLN A 276 34.77 4.03 -5.34
C GLN A 276 34.22 3.54 -6.67
N GLY A 277 34.58 4.28 -7.73
CA GLY A 277 34.16 4.04 -9.10
C GLY A 277 34.66 2.72 -9.65
N GLY A 278 33.80 2.15 -10.49
CA GLY A 278 34.06 1.01 -11.33
C GLY A 278 32.80 0.75 -12.12
N VAL A 279 32.92 0.60 -13.44
CA VAL A 279 31.89 0.22 -14.43
C VAL A 279 31.02 -0.96 -13.94
N VAL A 280 31.59 -1.69 -12.99
CA VAL A 280 31.22 -2.91 -12.27
C VAL A 280 31.80 -2.70 -10.84
N GLY A 281 31.16 -1.85 -10.02
CA GLY A 281 31.71 -1.34 -8.74
C GLY A 281 30.81 -1.69 -7.56
N LYS A 282 31.40 -2.26 -6.50
CA LYS A 282 30.75 -2.90 -5.34
C LYS A 282 29.73 -2.00 -4.61
N ALA A 283 28.49 -1.97 -5.07
CA ALA A 283 27.37 -1.82 -4.16
C ALA A 283 27.26 -3.12 -3.36
N ARG A 284 27.82 -3.14 -2.14
CA ARG A 284 27.67 -4.28 -1.23
C ARG A 284 26.23 -4.25 -0.71
N PHE A 285 25.37 -5.09 -1.27
CA PHE A 285 24.17 -5.51 -0.58
C PHE A 285 24.60 -6.51 0.48
N ARG A 286 24.47 -6.16 1.76
CA ARG A 286 24.50 -7.20 2.78
C ARG A 286 23.19 -7.97 2.65
N PRO A 287 23.22 -9.31 2.76
CA PRO A 287 22.01 -10.08 2.96
C PRO A 287 21.23 -9.44 4.11
N HIS A 288 19.92 -9.34 3.96
CA HIS A 288 19.08 -9.16 5.14
C HIS A 288 19.49 -10.25 6.12
N THR A 289 20.08 -9.86 7.24
CA THR A 289 20.11 -10.79 8.37
C THR A 289 18.65 -10.96 8.70
N PRO A 290 18.05 -12.16 8.56
CA PRO A 290 16.68 -12.35 8.95
C PRO A 290 16.61 -11.88 10.40
N VAL A 291 15.84 -10.82 10.65
CA VAL A 291 15.44 -10.54 12.02
C VAL A 291 14.61 -11.75 12.37
N LYS A 292 15.23 -12.72 13.05
CA LYS A 292 14.48 -13.79 13.67
C LYS A 292 13.48 -13.08 14.56
N ARG A 293 12.21 -13.06 14.17
CA ARG A 293 11.16 -13.00 15.17
C ARG A 293 11.50 -14.14 16.11
N GLN A 294 11.90 -13.75 17.32
CA GLN A 294 12.16 -14.65 18.41
C GLN A 294 10.79 -15.10 18.93
N ASP A 295 10.03 -15.76 18.08
CA ASP A 295 8.73 -16.30 18.40
C ASP A 295 8.74 -17.74 17.86
N ASP A 296 9.24 -18.66 18.69
CA ASP A 296 9.12 -20.11 18.53
C ASP A 296 7.64 -20.58 18.66
N THR A 297 6.67 -19.66 18.57
CA THR A 297 5.25 -19.98 18.63
C THR A 297 4.77 -20.43 17.26
N GLN A 298 4.13 -21.60 17.22
CA GLN A 298 3.46 -22.11 16.02
C GLN A 298 2.42 -21.09 15.54
N PRO A 299 2.26 -20.87 14.22
CA PRO A 299 1.23 -19.97 13.70
C PRO A 299 -0.14 -20.49 14.14
N THR A 300 -0.93 -19.65 14.81
CA THR A 300 -2.19 -20.10 15.43
C THR A 300 -3.45 -19.71 14.66
N ALA A 301 -3.34 -18.88 13.61
CA ALA A 301 -4.50 -18.26 12.94
C ALA A 301 -5.52 -17.75 13.99
N THR A 302 -5.05 -16.91 14.91
CA THR A 302 -5.82 -16.54 16.11
C THR A 302 -7.22 -16.03 15.78
N GLY A 303 -8.24 -16.64 16.40
CA GLY A 303 -9.65 -16.29 16.20
C GLY A 303 -10.30 -16.91 14.95
N TYR A 304 -9.59 -17.75 14.21
CA TYR A 304 -10.12 -18.49 13.05
C TYR A 304 -10.43 -19.95 13.42
N PRO A 305 -11.29 -20.63 12.63
CA PRO A 305 -11.48 -22.07 12.76
C PRO A 305 -10.19 -22.85 12.52
N SER A 306 -10.18 -24.15 12.82
CA SER A 306 -9.05 -25.01 12.50
C SER A 306 -8.77 -25.02 10.98
N PRO A 307 -7.55 -24.64 10.55
CA PRO A 307 -7.20 -24.60 9.15
C PRO A 307 -7.04 -26.00 8.56
N GLN A 308 -7.37 -26.15 7.27
CA GLN A 308 -6.98 -27.29 6.43
C GLN A 308 -5.52 -27.16 5.98
N ILE A 309 -5.10 -25.92 5.69
CA ILE A 309 -3.71 -25.54 5.45
C ILE A 309 -3.43 -24.21 6.15
N LEU A 310 -2.20 -24.02 6.63
CA LEU A 310 -1.76 -22.75 7.21
C LEU A 310 -0.28 -22.56 6.89
N HIS A 311 0.05 -21.41 6.32
CA HIS A 311 1.43 -21.00 6.12
C HIS A 311 2.14 -20.82 7.46
N SER A 312 3.45 -21.12 7.51
CA SER A 312 4.31 -20.97 8.70
C SER A 312 4.25 -19.58 9.36
N GLU A 313 3.95 -18.55 8.57
CA GLU A 313 3.80 -17.15 8.98
C GLU A 313 2.34 -16.66 9.00
N ALA A 314 1.37 -17.55 8.82
CA ALA A 314 -0.08 -17.28 8.75
C ALA A 314 -0.54 -16.26 7.68
N VAL A 315 0.33 -15.92 6.71
CA VAL A 315 0.01 -15.00 5.60
C VAL A 315 -0.97 -15.58 4.58
N ILE A 316 -1.17 -16.91 4.58
CA ILE A 316 -2.23 -17.61 3.85
C ILE A 316 -2.73 -18.81 4.64
N GLY A 317 -4.03 -19.07 4.61
CA GLY A 317 -4.66 -20.22 5.24
C GLY A 317 -5.95 -20.64 4.55
N GLY A 318 -6.25 -21.94 4.60
CA GLY A 318 -7.38 -22.55 3.91
C GLY A 318 -8.34 -23.20 4.90
N TYR A 319 -9.64 -22.99 4.70
CA TYR A 319 -10.69 -23.40 5.63
C TYR A 319 -11.90 -23.98 4.88
N TYR A 320 -12.68 -24.81 5.57
CA TYR A 320 -13.98 -25.26 5.09
C TYR A 320 -15.08 -24.67 5.95
N LEU A 321 -16.08 -24.08 5.30
CA LEU A 321 -17.24 -23.57 5.98
C LEU A 321 -18.17 -24.74 6.37
N SER A 322 -18.85 -24.59 7.50
CA SER A 322 -19.78 -25.58 8.03
C SER A 322 -21.14 -24.94 8.33
N GLY A 323 -22.18 -25.77 8.23
CA GLY A 323 -23.55 -25.39 8.53
C GLY A 323 -24.46 -25.55 7.32
N GLN A 324 -25.76 -25.69 7.59
CA GLN A 324 -26.76 -25.95 6.56
C GLN A 324 -26.72 -24.88 5.45
N GLY A 325 -26.38 -25.30 4.23
CA GLY A 325 -26.27 -24.41 3.06
C GLY A 325 -24.86 -23.85 2.79
N TYR A 326 -23.88 -24.18 3.63
CA TYR A 326 -22.50 -23.68 3.54
C TYR A 326 -21.44 -24.79 3.39
N ASP A 327 -21.83 -26.05 3.53
CA ASP A 327 -20.89 -27.19 3.54
C ASP A 327 -20.16 -27.43 2.21
N ASP A 328 -20.61 -26.80 1.11
CA ASP A 328 -19.96 -26.83 -0.21
C ASP A 328 -18.99 -25.67 -0.45
N VAL A 329 -18.66 -24.89 0.58
CA VAL A 329 -17.81 -23.68 0.47
C VAL A 329 -16.42 -23.93 1.08
N ALA A 330 -15.39 -23.61 0.31
CA ALA A 330 -14.01 -23.44 0.76
C ALA A 330 -13.69 -21.94 0.92
N VAL A 331 -12.79 -21.62 1.85
CA VAL A 331 -12.29 -20.26 2.06
C VAL A 331 -10.78 -20.28 2.02
N LEU A 332 -10.19 -19.44 1.16
CA LEU A 332 -8.77 -19.13 1.15
C LEU A 332 -8.58 -17.73 1.74
N SER A 333 -8.10 -17.66 2.97
CA SER A 333 -7.74 -16.39 3.61
C SER A 333 -6.32 -16.01 3.23
N VAL A 334 -6.16 -14.84 2.61
CA VAL A 334 -4.87 -14.28 2.18
C VAL A 334 -4.76 -12.87 2.78
N PRO A 335 -4.44 -12.74 4.08
CA PRO A 335 -4.28 -11.44 4.73
C PRO A 335 -2.99 -10.69 4.34
N SER A 336 -2.02 -11.34 3.67
CA SER A 336 -0.78 -10.71 3.21
C SER A 336 -0.13 -11.48 2.05
N PHE A 337 0.53 -10.78 1.12
CA PHE A 337 1.44 -11.36 0.12
C PHE A 337 2.92 -11.18 0.51
N GLN A 338 3.20 -10.95 1.79
CA GLN A 338 4.54 -10.67 2.30
C GLN A 338 4.98 -11.74 3.31
N PRO A 339 5.35 -12.95 2.87
CA PRO A 339 6.16 -13.82 3.69
C PRO A 339 7.54 -13.17 3.94
N GLU A 340 7.99 -13.15 5.18
CA GLU A 340 9.24 -12.51 5.61
C GLU A 340 10.43 -13.47 5.54
N THR A 341 10.20 -14.78 5.59
CA THR A 341 11.26 -15.79 5.51
C THR A 341 11.71 -16.06 4.07
N GLU A 342 12.94 -16.56 3.91
CA GLU A 342 13.48 -16.93 2.60
C GLU A 342 12.68 -18.05 1.91
N SER A 343 12.22 -19.04 2.68
CA SER A 343 11.42 -20.18 2.18
C SER A 343 9.91 -19.89 2.09
N GLY A 344 9.43 -18.82 2.72
CA GLY A 344 8.01 -18.49 2.80
C GLY A 344 7.34 -18.30 1.42
N PRO A 345 7.95 -17.62 0.44
CA PRO A 345 7.38 -17.53 -0.90
C PRO A 345 7.07 -18.89 -1.52
N GLU A 346 7.98 -19.87 -1.46
CA GLU A 346 7.75 -21.19 -2.05
C GLU A 346 6.64 -21.95 -1.31
N GLU A 347 6.62 -21.88 0.03
CA GLU A 347 5.57 -22.47 0.86
C GLU A 347 4.19 -21.89 0.49
N PHE A 348 4.09 -20.56 0.36
CA PHE A 348 2.88 -19.86 -0.05
C PHE A 348 2.33 -20.42 -1.38
N GLN A 349 3.19 -20.54 -2.40
CA GLN A 349 2.80 -21.03 -3.72
C GLN A 349 2.34 -22.50 -3.68
N ASP A 350 3.05 -23.36 -2.94
CA ASP A 350 2.76 -24.80 -2.87
C ASP A 350 1.48 -25.09 -2.08
N LEU A 351 1.19 -24.28 -1.05
CA LEU A 351 -0.04 -24.39 -0.27
C LEU A 351 -1.29 -24.06 -1.10
N ILE A 352 -1.23 -23.08 -2.01
CA ILE A 352 -2.36 -22.74 -2.90
C ILE A 352 -2.77 -23.96 -3.74
N GLY A 353 -1.81 -24.55 -4.47
CA GLY A 353 -2.09 -25.66 -5.38
C GLY A 353 -2.63 -26.89 -4.63
N SER A 354 -2.08 -27.16 -3.45
CA SER A 354 -2.54 -28.24 -2.58
C SER A 354 -3.98 -28.00 -2.10
N PHE A 355 -4.28 -26.81 -1.60
CA PHE A 355 -5.61 -26.49 -1.08
C PHE A 355 -6.69 -26.45 -2.15
N LEU A 356 -6.42 -25.87 -3.33
CA LEU A 356 -7.41 -25.83 -4.41
C LEU A 356 -7.79 -27.24 -4.88
N LYS A 357 -6.80 -28.12 -4.99
CA LYS A 357 -7.02 -29.53 -5.31
C LYS A 357 -7.80 -30.23 -4.20
N ASP A 358 -7.37 -30.13 -2.95
CA ASP A 358 -7.98 -30.84 -1.83
C ASP A 358 -9.40 -30.36 -1.54
N ALA A 359 -9.68 -29.07 -1.72
CA ALA A 359 -11.03 -28.51 -1.64
C ALA A 359 -11.94 -29.08 -2.74
N SER A 360 -11.45 -29.15 -3.98
CA SER A 360 -12.18 -29.76 -5.09
C SER A 360 -12.47 -31.25 -4.83
N ASP A 361 -11.46 -32.01 -4.37
CA ASP A 361 -11.60 -33.44 -4.05
C ASP A 361 -12.52 -33.68 -2.85
N ALA A 362 -12.57 -32.75 -1.89
CA ALA A 362 -13.52 -32.75 -0.78
C ALA A 362 -14.95 -32.34 -1.18
N GLY A 363 -15.21 -32.12 -2.48
CA GLY A 363 -16.53 -31.79 -3.01
C GLY A 363 -16.96 -30.35 -2.77
N LYS A 364 -16.02 -29.44 -2.44
CA LYS A 364 -16.30 -28.01 -2.36
C LYS A 364 -16.53 -27.47 -3.76
N LYS A 365 -17.56 -26.65 -3.90
CA LYS A 365 -18.04 -26.10 -5.18
C LYS A 365 -17.81 -24.61 -5.30
N LYS A 366 -17.73 -23.91 -4.17
CA LYS A 366 -17.59 -22.46 -4.09
C LYS A 366 -16.32 -22.11 -3.33
N LEU A 367 -15.68 -21.02 -3.73
CA LEU A 367 -14.47 -20.50 -3.11
C LEU A 367 -14.65 -19.02 -2.75
N ILE A 368 -14.46 -18.71 -1.47
CA ILE A 368 -14.25 -17.34 -1.00
C ILE A 368 -12.74 -17.10 -0.92
N ILE A 369 -12.27 -15.99 -1.48
CA ILE A 369 -10.90 -15.52 -1.31
C ILE A 369 -10.97 -14.28 -0.40
N ASP A 370 -10.61 -14.45 0.87
CA ASP A 370 -10.68 -13.39 1.88
C ASP A 370 -9.37 -12.60 1.91
N LEU A 371 -9.44 -11.36 1.41
CA LEU A 371 -8.34 -10.41 1.26
C LEU A 371 -8.43 -9.25 2.27
N ARG A 372 -9.30 -9.36 3.29
CA ARG A 372 -9.42 -8.31 4.31
C ARG A 372 -8.06 -8.00 4.93
N THR A 373 -7.81 -6.73 5.20
CA THR A 373 -6.54 -6.14 5.65
C THR A 373 -5.31 -6.26 4.73
N ASN A 374 -5.40 -6.92 3.57
CA ASN A 374 -4.21 -7.26 2.78
C ASN A 374 -3.62 -6.05 2.05
N GLY A 375 -2.57 -5.46 2.63
CA GLY A 375 -1.84 -4.32 2.03
C GLY A 375 -0.90 -4.67 0.87
N GLY A 376 -0.78 -5.96 0.51
CA GLY A 376 0.09 -6.44 -0.56
C GLY A 376 1.33 -7.18 -0.07
N GLY A 377 2.46 -6.97 -0.74
CA GLY A 377 3.72 -7.70 -0.50
C GLY A 377 4.48 -7.98 -1.79
N ARG A 378 5.02 -9.18 -1.97
CA ARG A 378 5.75 -9.58 -3.19
C ARG A 378 4.81 -9.72 -4.37
N VAL A 379 4.93 -8.83 -5.36
CA VAL A 379 3.97 -8.71 -6.48
C VAL A 379 3.73 -10.02 -7.25
N PHE A 380 4.76 -10.85 -7.45
CA PHE A 380 4.60 -12.11 -8.15
C PHE A 380 3.82 -13.18 -7.38
N LEU A 381 3.65 -13.07 -6.06
CA LEU A 381 2.73 -13.96 -5.35
C LEU A 381 1.26 -13.67 -5.70
N GLY A 382 0.93 -12.43 -6.07
CA GLY A 382 -0.36 -12.09 -6.66
C GLY A 382 -0.56 -12.67 -8.06
N TYR A 383 0.48 -12.63 -8.90
CA TYR A 383 0.48 -13.27 -10.23
C TYR A 383 0.33 -14.79 -10.10
N ASP A 384 1.05 -15.38 -9.15
CA ASP A 384 1.03 -16.81 -8.88
C ASP A 384 -0.33 -17.31 -8.43
N LEU A 385 -0.94 -16.64 -7.44
CA LEU A 385 -2.29 -17.00 -7.00
C LEU A 385 -3.30 -16.91 -8.16
N PHE A 386 -3.24 -15.85 -8.98
CA PHE A 386 -4.09 -15.74 -10.16
C PHE A 386 -3.85 -16.87 -11.16
N LYS A 387 -2.60 -17.21 -11.48
CA LYS A 387 -2.25 -18.32 -12.39
C LYS A 387 -2.74 -19.67 -11.91
N GLN A 388 -2.71 -19.93 -10.60
CA GLN A 388 -3.20 -21.19 -10.04
C GLN A 388 -4.74 -21.27 -10.02
N LEU A 389 -5.43 -20.14 -9.94
CA LEU A 389 -6.90 -20.06 -10.04
C LEU A 389 -7.38 -20.13 -11.49
N PHE A 390 -6.64 -19.51 -12.42
CA PHE A 390 -6.93 -19.45 -13.86
C PHE A 390 -5.74 -19.97 -14.69
N PRO A 391 -5.57 -21.31 -14.82
CA PRO A 391 -4.42 -21.91 -15.49
C PRO A 391 -4.27 -21.54 -16.97
N GLU A 392 -5.36 -21.21 -17.66
CA GLU A 392 -5.35 -20.85 -19.09
C GLU A 392 -5.10 -19.35 -19.35
N GLU A 393 -5.20 -18.51 -18.32
CA GLU A 393 -5.06 -17.05 -18.46
C GLU A 393 -3.60 -16.59 -18.30
N ASP A 394 -3.18 -15.63 -19.12
CA ASP A 394 -1.88 -14.95 -18.99
C ASP A 394 -2.08 -13.65 -18.18
N PRO A 395 -1.40 -13.45 -17.05
CA PRO A 395 -1.54 -12.23 -16.25
C PRO A 395 -1.06 -11.02 -17.07
N TYR A 396 -1.91 -10.01 -17.22
CA TYR A 396 -1.59 -8.85 -18.04
C TYR A 396 -0.53 -7.97 -17.38
N GLY A 397 -0.84 -7.44 -16.19
CA GLY A 397 0.14 -6.80 -15.33
C GLY A 397 0.92 -5.65 -15.96
N ALA A 398 0.30 -4.91 -16.88
CA ALA A 398 0.99 -3.81 -17.57
C ALA A 398 1.11 -2.58 -16.68
N SER A 399 2.11 -1.77 -16.98
CA SER A 399 2.51 -0.68 -16.12
C SER A 399 3.25 0.43 -16.87
N THR A 400 3.35 1.60 -16.24
CA THR A 400 4.14 2.74 -16.72
C THR A 400 4.91 3.39 -15.57
N PHE A 401 5.99 4.08 -15.92
CA PHE A 401 6.70 5.00 -15.03
C PHE A 401 6.48 6.44 -15.50
N ARG A 402 6.66 7.40 -14.59
CA ARG A 402 6.89 8.79 -14.98
C ARG A 402 8.26 8.92 -15.65
N ALA A 403 8.29 9.55 -16.82
CA ALA A 403 9.50 9.77 -17.59
C ALA A 403 10.07 11.16 -17.25
N ASN A 404 11.05 11.20 -16.34
CA ASN A 404 11.78 12.40 -15.95
C ASN A 404 13.24 12.37 -16.44
N GLU A 405 13.94 13.52 -16.35
CA GLU A 405 15.32 13.65 -16.86
C GLU A 405 16.30 12.70 -16.15
N ALA A 406 16.23 12.61 -14.82
CA ALA A 406 17.10 11.72 -14.04
C ALA A 406 16.91 10.23 -14.41
N PHE A 407 15.66 9.82 -14.65
CA PHE A 407 15.30 8.48 -15.10
C PHE A 407 15.86 8.19 -16.50
N ASP A 408 15.78 9.15 -17.43
CA ASP A 408 16.33 9.01 -18.78
C ASP A 408 17.85 8.85 -18.76
N ILE A 409 18.56 9.74 -18.06
CA ILE A 409 20.03 9.70 -17.95
C ILE A 409 20.46 8.33 -17.36
N THR A 410 19.76 7.84 -16.34
CA THR A 410 20.05 6.55 -15.71
C THR A 410 19.84 5.37 -16.69
N GLY A 411 18.80 5.42 -17.51
CA GLY A 411 18.54 4.40 -18.53
C GLY A 411 19.49 4.44 -19.74
N GLN A 412 19.91 5.63 -20.16
CA GLN A 412 20.94 5.79 -21.20
C GLN A 412 22.28 5.24 -20.71
N PHE A 413 22.66 5.54 -19.47
CA PHE A 413 23.82 4.93 -18.82
C PHE A 413 23.71 3.40 -18.80
N MET A 414 22.58 2.86 -18.34
CA MET A 414 22.38 1.41 -18.25
C MET A 414 22.46 0.73 -19.62
N THR A 415 21.92 1.38 -20.65
CA THR A 415 21.96 0.90 -22.03
C THR A 415 23.39 0.79 -22.55
N GLU A 416 24.21 1.81 -22.31
CA GLU A 416 25.62 1.79 -22.69
C GLU A 416 26.41 0.75 -21.89
N ALA A 417 26.16 0.65 -20.58
CA ALA A 417 26.81 -0.32 -19.69
C ALA A 417 26.52 -1.78 -20.07
N LEU A 418 25.33 -2.06 -20.62
CA LEU A 418 24.87 -3.40 -20.99
C LEU A 418 24.93 -3.69 -22.50
N LYS A 419 25.59 -2.82 -23.30
CA LYS A 419 25.59 -2.95 -24.77
C LYS A 419 26.27 -4.22 -25.27
N ASP A 420 27.35 -4.63 -24.60
CA ASP A 420 28.21 -5.76 -25.01
C ASP A 420 27.86 -7.08 -24.28
N PHE A 421 26.83 -7.07 -23.43
CA PHE A 421 26.39 -8.25 -22.68
C PHE A 421 25.09 -8.84 -23.26
N THR A 422 25.00 -10.17 -23.20
CA THR A 422 23.80 -10.95 -23.53
C THR A 422 23.07 -11.41 -22.28
N TYR A 423 21.84 -11.92 -22.46
CA TYR A 423 21.07 -12.53 -21.37
C TYR A 423 21.83 -13.73 -20.78
N GLU A 424 22.46 -14.53 -21.64
CA GLU A 424 23.24 -15.71 -21.25
C GLU A 424 24.47 -15.33 -20.43
N ASP A 425 25.16 -14.23 -20.77
CA ASP A 425 26.29 -13.72 -19.98
C ASP A 425 25.83 -13.32 -18.58
N ALA A 426 24.72 -12.59 -18.48
CA ALA A 426 24.14 -12.16 -17.21
C ALA A 426 23.70 -13.36 -16.36
N LEU A 427 23.04 -14.34 -16.98
CA LEU A 427 22.59 -15.56 -16.30
C LEU A 427 23.77 -16.38 -15.79
N GLN A 428 24.81 -16.55 -16.59
CA GLN A 428 26.02 -17.27 -16.21
C GLN A 428 26.73 -16.57 -15.04
N ASP A 429 26.83 -15.24 -15.07
CA ASP A 429 27.39 -14.44 -13.99
C ASP A 429 26.59 -14.64 -12.69
N PHE A 430 25.25 -14.54 -12.76
CA PHE A 430 24.39 -14.75 -11.60
C PHE A 430 24.46 -16.18 -11.04
N GLN A 431 24.45 -17.20 -11.90
CA GLN A 431 24.57 -18.58 -11.45
C GLN A 431 25.91 -18.89 -10.78
N THR A 432 26.97 -18.18 -11.18
CA THR A 432 28.32 -18.36 -10.63
C THR A 432 28.50 -17.60 -9.33
N ASN A 433 27.99 -16.37 -9.26
CA ASN A 433 28.32 -15.42 -8.21
C ASN A 433 27.14 -15.10 -7.27
N GLY A 434 25.92 -15.51 -7.60
CA GLY A 434 24.72 -15.22 -6.81
C GLY A 434 24.54 -13.73 -6.58
N GLU A 435 24.37 -13.33 -5.32
CA GLU A 435 24.25 -11.93 -4.89
C GLU A 435 25.52 -11.09 -5.13
N ASP A 436 26.68 -11.72 -5.40
CA ASP A 436 27.92 -11.02 -5.78
C ASP A 436 28.05 -10.82 -7.30
N ALA A 437 27.06 -11.25 -8.09
CA ALA A 437 27.05 -11.06 -9.54
C ALA A 437 26.98 -9.57 -9.90
N THR A 438 27.70 -9.16 -10.94
CA THR A 438 27.66 -7.74 -11.37
C THR A 438 26.86 -7.54 -12.64
N VAL A 439 27.13 -8.34 -13.67
CA VAL A 439 26.36 -8.29 -14.92
C VAL A 439 24.96 -8.80 -14.66
N GLY A 440 24.81 -9.88 -13.88
CA GLY A 440 23.50 -10.41 -13.49
C GLY A 440 22.61 -9.39 -12.78
N LEU A 441 23.14 -8.71 -11.75
CA LEU A 441 22.39 -7.68 -11.01
C LEU A 441 22.19 -6.38 -11.80
N ALA A 442 23.10 -6.03 -12.72
CA ALA A 442 22.88 -4.93 -13.65
C ALA A 442 21.76 -5.28 -14.64
N TRP A 443 21.72 -6.53 -15.11
CA TRP A 443 20.75 -7.00 -16.06
C TRP A 443 19.33 -6.97 -15.51
N SER A 444 19.13 -7.21 -14.20
CA SER A 444 17.84 -7.13 -13.51
C SER A 444 17.34 -5.72 -13.22
N SER A 445 18.08 -4.68 -13.63
CA SER A 445 17.68 -3.29 -13.39
C SER A 445 16.44 -2.91 -14.20
N ILE A 446 15.53 -2.13 -13.61
CA ILE A 446 14.36 -1.55 -14.29
C ILE A 446 14.72 -0.64 -15.48
N PHE A 447 15.97 -0.20 -15.54
CA PHE A 447 16.55 0.62 -16.60
C PHE A 447 17.07 -0.19 -17.79
N ASN A 448 17.00 -1.54 -17.74
CA ASN A 448 17.34 -2.40 -18.86
C ASN A 448 16.10 -2.62 -19.75
N TYR A 449 16.02 -1.91 -20.89
CA TYR A 449 14.89 -2.04 -21.83
C TYR A 449 14.73 -3.45 -22.42
N LYS A 450 15.75 -4.32 -22.31
CA LYS A 450 15.70 -5.71 -22.80
C LYS A 450 14.89 -6.63 -21.89
N LEU A 451 14.54 -6.20 -20.66
CA LEU A 451 13.77 -7.00 -19.71
C LEU A 451 12.26 -7.00 -19.96
N PRO A 452 11.58 -5.83 -20.01
CA PRO A 452 10.15 -5.82 -20.17
C PRO A 452 9.75 -6.15 -21.61
N ILE A 453 8.48 -6.54 -21.75
CA ILE A 453 7.82 -6.66 -23.05
C ILE A 453 6.73 -5.60 -23.17
N SER A 454 6.39 -5.18 -24.38
CA SER A 454 5.29 -4.26 -24.64
C SER A 454 3.94 -4.87 -24.22
N ALA A 455 2.88 -4.06 -24.13
CA ALA A 455 1.50 -4.54 -23.97
C ALA A 455 1.13 -5.68 -24.95
N ASP A 456 1.63 -5.62 -26.19
CA ASP A 456 1.43 -6.62 -27.26
C ASP A 456 2.38 -7.84 -27.22
N ASN A 457 3.11 -8.07 -26.11
CA ASN A 457 4.10 -9.15 -25.97
C ASN A 457 5.27 -9.10 -26.97
N LYS A 458 5.78 -7.91 -27.28
CA LYS A 458 6.96 -7.73 -28.13
C LYS A 458 8.11 -7.16 -27.31
N ASN A 459 9.33 -7.55 -27.67
CA ASN A 459 10.52 -6.97 -27.08
C ASN A 459 10.67 -5.51 -27.56
N PHE A 460 11.12 -4.64 -26.66
CA PHE A 460 11.58 -3.31 -27.03
C PHE A 460 12.92 -3.41 -27.78
N THR A 461 13.13 -2.52 -28.73
CA THR A 461 14.32 -2.54 -29.61
C THR A 461 15.40 -1.56 -29.20
N SER A 462 15.08 -0.58 -28.34
CA SER A 462 16.00 0.40 -27.80
C SER A 462 15.47 1.00 -26.49
N TRP A 463 16.32 1.76 -25.78
CA TRP A 463 15.89 2.55 -24.64
C TRP A 463 14.80 3.55 -25.01
N GLN A 464 14.93 4.23 -26.14
CA GLN A 464 13.94 5.23 -26.60
C GLN A 464 12.57 4.60 -26.89
N ASP A 465 12.54 3.36 -27.38
CA ASP A 465 11.31 2.60 -27.61
C ASP A 465 10.58 2.28 -26.29
N TYR A 466 11.34 1.97 -25.22
CA TYR A 466 10.78 1.71 -23.88
C TYR A 466 10.46 2.99 -23.09
N PHE A 467 11.38 3.95 -23.04
CA PHE A 467 11.27 5.18 -22.27
C PHE A 467 10.27 6.18 -22.85
N GLY A 468 10.07 6.20 -24.18
CA GLY A 468 9.29 7.23 -24.83
C GLY A 468 10.01 8.60 -24.79
N PRO A 469 9.37 9.70 -24.35
CA PRO A 469 8.15 9.72 -23.56
C PRO A 469 6.85 9.80 -24.36
N HIS A 470 5.76 9.38 -23.73
CA HIS A 470 4.38 9.58 -24.17
C HIS A 470 3.71 10.61 -23.26
N VAL A 471 3.21 11.71 -23.84
CA VAL A 471 2.55 12.78 -23.08
C VAL A 471 1.12 12.38 -22.72
N ARG A 472 0.79 12.37 -21.43
CA ARG A 472 -0.56 12.13 -20.88
C ARG A 472 -0.79 13.03 -19.67
N ASN A 473 -1.99 13.59 -19.53
CA ASN A 473 -2.35 14.45 -18.41
C ASN A 473 -1.35 15.59 -18.12
N ASN A 474 -0.76 16.20 -19.16
CA ASN A 474 0.29 17.22 -19.07
C ASN A 474 1.62 16.76 -18.45
N ASP A 475 1.91 15.45 -18.45
CA ASP A 475 3.18 14.89 -17.98
C ASP A 475 3.69 13.79 -18.93
N ASN A 476 4.92 13.35 -18.71
CA ASN A 476 5.62 12.39 -19.55
C ASN A 476 5.66 11.01 -18.90
N PHE A 477 5.39 9.97 -19.68
CA PHE A 477 5.38 8.59 -19.21
C PHE A 477 6.11 7.66 -20.16
N THR A 478 6.62 6.54 -19.63
CA THR A 478 7.19 5.47 -20.43
C THR A 478 6.15 4.78 -21.31
N SER A 479 6.61 3.98 -22.27
CA SER A 479 5.76 3.03 -22.98
C SER A 479 5.10 2.07 -21.98
N VAL A 480 3.86 1.63 -22.29
CA VAL A 480 3.16 0.62 -21.48
C VAL A 480 3.90 -0.70 -21.62
N ALA A 481 4.35 -1.22 -20.48
CA ALA A 481 5.23 -2.38 -20.41
C ALA A 481 4.70 -3.42 -19.43
N ARG A 482 4.92 -4.69 -19.76
CA ARG A 482 4.58 -5.87 -18.98
C ARG A 482 5.86 -6.59 -18.55
N ARG A 483 5.73 -7.39 -17.50
CA ARG A 483 6.79 -8.29 -17.04
C ARG A 483 6.81 -9.54 -17.91
N ASP A 484 7.99 -10.00 -18.31
CA ASP A 484 8.18 -11.27 -18.98
C ASP A 484 8.38 -12.38 -17.95
N LEU A 485 7.31 -13.13 -17.67
CA LEU A 485 7.33 -14.21 -16.68
C LEU A 485 8.24 -15.39 -17.07
N ASN A 486 8.71 -15.47 -18.32
CA ASN A 486 9.70 -16.46 -18.76
C ASN A 486 11.15 -15.97 -18.61
N ASN A 487 11.36 -14.69 -18.30
CA ASN A 487 12.67 -14.11 -18.12
C ASN A 487 13.04 -14.04 -16.63
N PHE A 488 14.14 -14.71 -16.27
CA PHE A 488 14.66 -14.76 -14.90
C PHE A 488 14.83 -13.40 -14.23
N PHE A 489 15.27 -12.41 -14.99
CA PHE A 489 15.62 -11.10 -14.47
C PHE A 489 14.45 -10.11 -14.53
N SER A 490 13.28 -10.53 -15.05
CA SER A 490 12.14 -9.63 -15.26
C SER A 490 11.47 -9.15 -13.98
N ASP A 491 11.84 -9.70 -12.82
CA ASP A 491 11.86 -9.15 -11.45
C ASP A 491 11.86 -10.35 -10.45
N ASP A 492 11.77 -10.13 -9.13
CA ASP A 492 11.94 -11.07 -8.01
C ASP A 492 12.79 -12.30 -8.32
N LEU A 493 14.12 -12.11 -8.23
CA LEU A 493 15.13 -13.14 -8.49
C LEU A 493 15.02 -14.38 -7.57
N SER A 494 14.16 -14.33 -6.55
CA SER A 494 13.96 -15.42 -5.59
C SER A 494 12.75 -16.30 -5.89
N LEU A 495 11.89 -15.95 -6.86
CA LEU A 495 10.69 -16.74 -7.14
C LEU A 495 10.27 -16.72 -8.62
N ASP A 496 9.76 -17.87 -9.08
CA ASP A 496 9.10 -18.01 -10.38
C ASP A 496 7.58 -18.10 -10.19
N VAL A 497 6.79 -17.56 -11.12
CA VAL A 497 5.33 -17.74 -11.11
C VAL A 497 4.97 -19.16 -11.55
N THR A 498 4.05 -19.82 -10.85
CA THR A 498 3.55 -21.15 -11.22
C THR A 498 2.98 -21.15 -12.64
N GLY A 499 3.43 -22.09 -13.47
CA GLY A 499 3.17 -22.11 -14.92
C GLY A 499 4.29 -21.53 -15.78
N TYR A 500 5.33 -20.95 -15.17
CA TYR A 500 6.49 -20.42 -15.88
C TYR A 500 7.79 -20.99 -15.30
N ARG A 501 8.83 -20.99 -16.14
CA ARG A 501 10.22 -21.32 -15.77
C ARG A 501 10.34 -22.57 -14.88
N THR A 502 10.96 -22.47 -13.70
CA THR A 502 11.22 -23.64 -12.82
C THR A 502 9.94 -24.24 -12.24
N ARG A 503 8.81 -23.53 -12.30
CA ARG A 503 7.50 -23.96 -11.81
C ARG A 503 6.50 -24.22 -12.94
N ALA A 504 6.95 -24.34 -14.18
CA ALA A 504 6.07 -24.61 -15.33
C ALA A 504 5.25 -25.90 -15.16
N ASN A 505 5.83 -26.92 -14.53
CA ASN A 505 5.19 -28.22 -14.28
C ASN A 505 4.30 -28.26 -13.02
N LYS A 506 4.27 -27.18 -12.22
CA LYS A 506 3.42 -27.07 -11.02
C LYS A 506 2.04 -26.48 -11.33
N LEU A 507 1.80 -26.00 -12.54
CA LEU A 507 0.51 -25.43 -12.94
C LEU A 507 -0.61 -26.49 -12.88
N PRO A 508 -1.76 -26.18 -12.28
CA PRO A 508 -2.90 -27.09 -12.29
C PRO A 508 -3.32 -27.46 -13.71
N SER A 509 -3.49 -28.77 -13.98
CA SER A 509 -3.96 -29.28 -15.28
C SER A 509 -5.43 -28.93 -15.61
N LYS A 510 -6.16 -28.37 -14.65
CA LYS A 510 -7.54 -27.90 -14.79
C LYS A 510 -7.78 -26.75 -13.80
N GLN A 511 -8.74 -25.90 -14.13
CA GLN A 511 -9.32 -24.94 -13.18
C GLN A 511 -10.21 -25.68 -12.18
N TYR A 512 -10.00 -25.48 -10.87
CA TYR A 512 -10.73 -26.19 -9.81
C TYR A 512 -12.09 -25.57 -9.46
N PHE A 513 -12.23 -24.26 -9.63
CA PHE A 513 -13.45 -23.50 -9.36
C PHE A 513 -13.75 -22.58 -10.53
N ASP A 514 -14.97 -22.63 -11.08
CA ASP A 514 -15.41 -21.69 -12.12
C ASP A 514 -15.51 -20.27 -11.56
N LYS A 515 -15.30 -19.25 -12.41
CA LYS A 515 -15.38 -17.82 -12.01
C LYS A 515 -16.69 -17.45 -11.30
N ASP A 516 -17.81 -18.03 -11.71
CA ASP A 516 -19.12 -17.73 -11.11
C ASP A 516 -19.29 -18.37 -9.72
N ASN A 517 -18.42 -19.31 -9.37
CA ASN A 517 -18.31 -19.97 -8.07
C ASN A 517 -17.16 -19.41 -7.21
N MET A 518 -16.57 -18.28 -7.60
CA MET A 518 -15.58 -17.55 -6.82
C MET A 518 -16.11 -16.17 -6.40
N VAL A 519 -15.60 -15.66 -5.29
CA VAL A 519 -15.84 -14.29 -4.82
C VAL A 519 -14.65 -13.78 -4.02
N LEU A 520 -14.28 -12.52 -4.23
CA LEU A 520 -13.34 -11.83 -3.35
C LEU A 520 -14.09 -11.22 -2.17
N LEU A 521 -13.59 -11.40 -0.95
CA LEU A 521 -14.06 -10.72 0.25
C LEU A 521 -13.00 -9.71 0.69
N GLN A 522 -13.37 -8.44 0.76
CA GLN A 522 -12.45 -7.33 1.08
C GLN A 522 -13.08 -6.37 2.10
N ASP A 523 -12.29 -5.42 2.58
CA ASP A 523 -12.69 -4.36 3.52
C ASP A 523 -12.16 -2.97 3.13
N GLY A 524 -11.78 -2.80 1.85
CA GLY A 524 -11.18 -1.58 1.32
C GLY A 524 -9.67 -1.46 1.56
N ALA A 525 -9.08 -2.27 2.44
CA ALA A 525 -7.64 -2.17 2.75
C ALA A 525 -6.73 -2.77 1.67
N CYS A 526 -7.30 -3.49 0.70
CA CYS A 526 -6.56 -4.13 -0.37
C CYS A 526 -5.74 -3.10 -1.17
N GLY A 527 -4.43 -3.32 -1.29
CA GLY A 527 -3.51 -2.44 -2.02
C GLY A 527 -2.24 -3.17 -2.48
N SER A 528 -1.38 -2.48 -3.23
CA SER A 528 -0.14 -2.99 -3.82
C SER A 528 -0.38 -4.31 -4.56
N THR A 529 0.34 -5.38 -4.23
CA THR A 529 0.12 -6.73 -4.77
C THR A 529 -1.33 -7.21 -4.66
N CYS A 530 -2.06 -6.88 -3.59
CA CYS A 530 -3.48 -7.23 -3.48
C CYS A 530 -4.32 -6.50 -4.52
N ALA A 531 -4.01 -5.23 -4.82
CA ALA A 531 -4.68 -4.48 -5.88
C ALA A 531 -4.41 -5.10 -7.26
N VAL A 532 -3.16 -5.48 -7.53
CA VAL A 532 -2.78 -6.17 -8.79
C VAL A 532 -3.51 -7.51 -8.93
N PHE A 533 -3.54 -8.32 -7.88
CA PHE A 533 -4.29 -9.58 -7.86
C PHE A 533 -5.79 -9.35 -8.05
N SER A 534 -6.38 -8.37 -7.36
CA SER A 534 -7.80 -8.04 -7.45
C SER A 534 -8.18 -7.55 -8.85
N GLU A 535 -7.31 -6.76 -9.50
CA GLU A 535 -7.47 -6.36 -10.90
C GLU A 535 -7.49 -7.58 -11.81
N PHE A 536 -6.56 -8.53 -11.67
CA PHE A 536 -6.59 -9.76 -12.47
C PHE A 536 -7.88 -10.56 -12.26
N MET A 537 -8.28 -10.75 -11.01
CA MET A 537 -9.49 -11.49 -10.66
C MET A 537 -10.76 -10.84 -11.22
N LYS A 538 -10.86 -9.51 -11.18
CA LYS A 538 -12.01 -8.76 -11.69
C LYS A 538 -12.00 -8.65 -13.21
N ASP A 539 -10.95 -8.05 -13.78
CA ASP A 539 -10.89 -7.67 -15.19
C ASP A 539 -10.65 -8.88 -16.10
N GLN A 540 -9.74 -9.78 -15.73
CA GLN A 540 -9.45 -10.97 -16.53
C GLN A 540 -10.31 -12.16 -16.11
N GLY A 541 -10.45 -12.39 -14.80
CA GLY A 541 -11.17 -13.56 -14.27
C GLY A 541 -12.68 -13.40 -14.17
N GLY A 542 -13.22 -12.17 -14.28
CA GLY A 542 -14.65 -11.89 -14.14
C GLY A 542 -15.23 -12.27 -12.76
N VAL A 543 -14.42 -12.22 -11.70
CA VAL A 543 -14.80 -12.61 -10.33
C VAL A 543 -15.38 -11.42 -9.58
N GLN A 544 -16.57 -11.64 -9.01
CA GLN A 544 -17.28 -10.63 -8.23
C GLN A 544 -16.64 -10.38 -6.87
N GLN A 545 -16.85 -9.16 -6.35
CA GLN A 545 -16.26 -8.66 -5.11
C GLN A 545 -17.34 -8.30 -4.10
N VAL A 546 -17.16 -8.74 -2.86
CA VAL A 546 -17.98 -8.35 -1.70
C VAL A 546 -17.08 -7.58 -0.74
N VAL A 547 -17.54 -6.41 -0.29
CA VAL A 547 -16.81 -5.59 0.67
C VAL A 547 -17.61 -5.47 1.97
N VAL A 548 -16.92 -5.42 3.11
CA VAL A 548 -17.54 -5.30 4.44
C VAL A 548 -17.07 -4.06 5.19
N GLY A 549 -18.00 -3.38 5.87
CA GLY A 549 -17.76 -2.20 6.68
C GLY A 549 -18.09 -0.88 5.96
N GLY A 550 -17.23 0.12 6.18
CA GLY A 550 -17.37 1.49 5.75
C GLY A 550 -18.19 2.34 6.72
N LYS A 551 -18.34 3.64 6.38
CA LYS A 551 -19.08 4.64 7.16
C LYS A 551 -20.55 4.25 7.37
N PRO A 552 -21.23 4.77 8.39
CA PRO A 552 -22.65 4.45 8.68
C PRO A 552 -23.62 5.12 7.68
N GLU A 553 -23.48 4.80 6.41
CA GLU A 553 -24.32 5.29 5.31
C GLU A 553 -24.59 4.21 4.26
N THR A 554 -25.67 4.39 3.50
CA THR A 554 -26.04 3.51 2.38
C THR A 554 -25.17 3.77 1.15
N GLY A 555 -25.17 2.85 0.19
CA GLY A 555 -24.42 3.01 -1.07
C GLY A 555 -23.25 2.03 -1.21
N ALA A 556 -22.55 2.14 -2.32
CA ALA A 556 -21.41 1.29 -2.67
C ALA A 556 -20.17 1.62 -1.84
N MET A 557 -19.14 0.78 -1.97
CA MET A 557 -17.81 0.96 -1.39
C MET A 557 -16.79 0.29 -2.31
N GLN A 558 -15.59 0.85 -2.42
CA GLN A 558 -14.49 0.21 -3.14
C GLN A 558 -13.92 -0.99 -2.35
N PRO A 559 -13.72 -2.14 -3.00
CA PRO A 559 -13.03 -3.27 -2.39
C PRO A 559 -11.51 -3.03 -2.26
N VAL A 560 -10.96 -2.20 -3.16
CA VAL A 560 -9.54 -1.85 -3.26
C VAL A 560 -9.43 -0.33 -3.15
N ALA A 561 -9.04 0.14 -1.98
CA ALA A 561 -8.80 1.57 -1.71
C ALA A 561 -7.44 1.79 -1.04
N GLY A 562 -6.60 0.76 -0.89
CA GLY A 562 -5.17 0.97 -0.73
C GLY A 562 -4.52 1.47 -2.02
N SER A 563 -3.20 1.66 -2.03
CA SER A 563 -2.45 2.00 -3.24
C SER A 563 -2.70 0.97 -4.33
N LYS A 564 -3.01 1.38 -5.55
CA LYS A 564 -3.23 0.51 -6.72
C LYS A 564 -2.01 0.49 -7.66
N GLY A 565 -0.96 1.23 -7.32
CA GLY A 565 0.35 1.09 -7.97
C GLY A 565 1.00 -0.28 -7.77
N SER A 566 1.91 -0.63 -8.68
CA SER A 566 2.46 -1.99 -8.84
C SER A 566 3.93 -2.14 -8.42
N GLN A 567 4.59 -1.05 -8.04
CA GLN A 567 5.95 -1.08 -7.47
C GLN A 567 6.22 0.19 -6.66
N VAL A 568 6.85 0.01 -5.50
CA VAL A 568 7.30 1.08 -4.62
C VAL A 568 8.83 1.14 -4.65
N TYR A 569 9.40 2.35 -4.62
CA TYR A 569 10.80 2.56 -4.25
C TYR A 569 10.87 3.38 -2.96
N THR A 570 11.81 3.03 -2.08
CA THR A 570 12.19 3.93 -0.99
C THR A 570 13.03 5.09 -1.53
N PHE A 571 13.12 6.18 -0.77
CA PHE A 571 14.03 7.28 -1.10
C PHE A 571 15.48 6.80 -1.22
N THR A 572 15.88 5.81 -0.40
CA THR A 572 17.20 5.18 -0.51
C THR A 572 17.41 4.54 -1.88
N GLN A 573 16.42 3.82 -2.40
CA GLN A 573 16.45 3.20 -3.74
C GLN A 573 16.55 4.24 -4.85
N VAL A 574 15.75 5.31 -4.77
CA VAL A 574 15.75 6.41 -5.75
C VAL A 574 17.15 7.01 -5.90
N VAL A 575 17.81 7.37 -4.80
CA VAL A 575 19.18 7.91 -4.85
C VAL A 575 20.20 6.86 -5.26
N GLN A 576 20.04 5.60 -4.86
CA GLN A 576 20.98 4.55 -5.26
C GLN A 576 21.01 4.37 -6.78
N GLU A 577 19.86 4.37 -7.45
CA GLU A 577 19.79 4.29 -8.91
C GLU A 577 20.39 5.52 -9.58
N ALA A 578 20.04 6.73 -9.11
CA ALA A 578 20.57 7.98 -9.65
C ALA A 578 22.10 8.09 -9.47
N ALA A 579 22.60 7.78 -8.26
CA ALA A 579 24.01 7.81 -7.94
C ALA A 579 24.80 6.80 -8.79
N ARG A 580 24.22 5.62 -9.06
CA ARG A 580 24.86 4.60 -9.91
C ARG A 580 25.23 5.16 -11.28
N ALA A 581 24.35 5.92 -11.93
CA ALA A 581 24.66 6.59 -13.18
C ALA A 581 25.71 7.69 -13.00
N TYR A 582 25.51 8.57 -12.00
CA TYR A 582 26.39 9.72 -11.74
C TYR A 582 27.86 9.31 -11.52
N ILE A 583 28.10 8.32 -10.64
CA ILE A 583 29.45 7.87 -10.24
C ILE A 583 30.21 7.22 -11.41
N ASN A 584 29.48 6.60 -12.34
CA ASN A 584 30.07 5.86 -13.46
C ASN A 584 30.23 6.69 -14.73
N LEU A 585 29.89 7.99 -14.69
CA LEU A 585 30.10 8.97 -15.76
C LEU A 585 30.98 10.14 -15.28
N PRO A 586 32.20 9.89 -14.73
CA PRO A 586 33.02 10.93 -14.12
C PRO A 586 33.48 12.01 -15.12
N GLU A 587 33.56 11.68 -16.40
CA GLU A 587 33.95 12.66 -17.43
C GLU A 587 32.82 13.66 -17.75
N ASN A 588 31.58 13.36 -17.34
CA ASN A 588 30.40 14.22 -17.51
C ASN A 588 29.98 14.92 -16.21
N GLU A 589 30.79 14.87 -15.14
CA GLU A 589 30.42 15.38 -13.81
C GLU A 589 29.86 16.82 -13.84
N ALA A 590 30.55 17.73 -14.54
CA ALA A 590 30.14 19.14 -14.63
C ALA A 590 28.81 19.35 -15.38
N GLU A 591 28.48 18.46 -16.32
CA GLU A 591 27.20 18.47 -17.04
C GLU A 591 26.09 17.88 -16.17
N LEU A 592 26.35 16.73 -15.55
CA LEU A 592 25.39 16.06 -14.66
C LEU A 592 25.01 16.93 -13.46
N ASN A 593 25.93 17.74 -12.94
CA ASN A 593 25.65 18.70 -11.87
C ASN A 593 24.59 19.75 -12.21
N GLN A 594 24.28 19.93 -13.50
CA GLN A 594 23.27 20.88 -13.99
C GLN A 594 21.94 20.21 -14.33
N THR A 595 21.79 18.91 -14.04
CA THR A 595 20.60 18.10 -14.33
C THR A 595 19.83 17.74 -13.06
N ASP A 596 18.59 17.28 -13.23
CA ASP A 596 17.78 16.71 -12.14
C ASP A 596 18.48 15.51 -11.46
N LEU A 597 19.30 14.75 -12.22
CA LEU A 597 20.10 13.65 -11.66
C LEU A 597 21.11 14.16 -10.63
N GLY A 598 21.87 15.20 -11.00
CA GLY A 598 22.85 15.82 -10.11
C GLY A 598 22.17 16.40 -8.86
N ALA A 599 21.08 17.16 -9.05
CA ALA A 599 20.29 17.71 -7.95
C ALA A 599 19.83 16.63 -6.96
N LEU A 600 19.32 15.50 -7.46
CA LEU A 600 18.92 14.36 -6.64
C LEU A 600 20.08 13.69 -5.89
N VAL A 601 21.24 13.51 -6.54
CA VAL A 601 22.41 12.87 -5.92
C VAL A 601 22.96 13.68 -4.75
N PHE A 602 22.86 15.02 -4.80
CA PHE A 602 23.27 15.90 -3.72
C PHE A 602 22.18 16.21 -2.69
N ALA A 603 20.97 15.69 -2.89
CA ALA A 603 19.84 15.86 -1.98
C ALA A 603 19.91 14.90 -0.78
N GLU A 604 20.82 15.13 0.16
CA GLU A 604 21.08 14.23 1.29
C GLU A 604 20.08 14.39 2.46
N ARG A 605 19.51 15.58 2.68
CA ARG A 605 18.66 15.89 3.85
C ARG A 605 17.43 15.01 3.95
N PRO A 606 16.70 14.68 2.86
CA PRO A 606 15.59 13.73 2.95
C PRO A 606 15.98 12.36 3.50
N LEU A 607 17.21 11.89 3.24
CA LEU A 607 17.73 10.65 3.84
C LEU A 607 18.13 10.87 5.31
N LEU A 608 18.71 12.02 5.64
CA LEU A 608 19.09 12.37 7.01
C LEU A 608 17.91 12.47 7.96
N ARG A 609 16.79 13.00 7.45
CA ARG A 609 15.57 13.32 8.20
C ARG A 609 14.46 12.28 8.06
N SER A 610 14.72 11.14 7.42
CA SER A 610 13.77 10.03 7.30
C SER A 610 13.97 9.00 8.42
N ALA A 611 12.87 8.38 8.86
CA ALA A 611 12.91 7.14 9.61
C ALA A 611 13.39 5.97 8.73
N TYR A 612 13.98 4.96 9.37
CA TYR A 612 14.53 3.78 8.70
C TYR A 612 13.86 2.49 9.12
N GLN A 613 13.73 1.59 8.16
CA GLN A 613 13.29 0.22 8.35
C GLN A 613 14.42 -0.64 8.90
N ALA A 614 14.10 -1.83 9.43
CA ALA A 614 15.10 -2.80 9.88
C ALA A 614 16.06 -3.26 8.76
N SER A 615 15.62 -3.16 7.50
CA SER A 615 16.41 -3.42 6.29
C SER A 615 17.57 -2.43 6.09
N GLY A 616 17.54 -1.29 6.79
CA GLY A 616 18.45 -0.17 6.56
C GLY A 616 18.01 0.77 5.43
N MET A 617 16.85 0.53 4.82
CA MET A 617 16.23 1.43 3.85
C MET A 617 15.33 2.46 4.54
N THR A 618 15.15 3.64 3.96
CA THR A 618 14.20 4.62 4.46
C THR A 618 12.77 4.08 4.47
N SER A 619 11.98 4.48 5.46
CA SER A 619 10.52 4.28 5.48
C SER A 619 9.78 5.25 4.55
N SER A 620 10.46 6.30 4.07
CA SER A 620 9.98 7.20 3.03
C SER A 620 10.02 6.53 1.66
N VAL A 621 8.91 6.62 0.91
CA VAL A 621 8.62 5.85 -0.29
C VAL A 621 7.88 6.68 -1.35
N ILE A 622 8.06 6.29 -2.61
CA ILE A 622 7.28 6.75 -3.76
C ILE A 622 6.65 5.57 -4.49
N ASN A 623 5.46 5.80 -5.04
CA ASN A 623 4.86 4.94 -6.03
C ASN A 623 5.63 5.11 -7.34
N LEU A 624 6.48 4.13 -7.63
CA LEU A 624 7.37 4.20 -8.78
C LEU A 624 6.63 3.83 -10.08
N ARG A 625 5.71 2.88 -9.99
CA ARG A 625 5.13 2.20 -11.15
C ARG A 625 3.62 2.16 -11.05
N ASP A 626 2.95 2.82 -11.98
CA ASP A 626 1.50 2.79 -12.10
C ASP A 626 1.03 1.47 -12.74
N ASN A 627 -0.05 0.89 -12.21
CA ASN A 627 -0.70 -0.28 -12.79
C ASN A 627 -1.74 0.18 -13.84
N ILE A 628 -1.72 -0.45 -15.01
CA ILE A 628 -2.55 -0.08 -16.16
C ILE A 628 -3.50 -1.22 -16.52
N ARG A 629 -4.78 -0.89 -16.67
CA ARG A 629 -5.82 -1.84 -17.08
C ARG A 629 -5.61 -2.36 -18.50
N LYS A 630 -5.95 -3.63 -18.72
CA LYS A 630 -5.94 -4.24 -20.05
C LYS A 630 -6.99 -3.59 -20.95
N ASN A 631 -6.61 -3.28 -22.20
CA ASN A 631 -7.47 -2.63 -23.19
C ASN A 631 -8.02 -1.24 -22.77
N ASP A 632 -7.33 -0.55 -21.86
CA ASP A 632 -7.61 0.86 -21.57
C ASP A 632 -6.77 1.77 -22.46
N ASP A 633 -7.42 2.33 -23.50
CA ASP A 633 -6.79 3.25 -24.44
C ASP A 633 -6.38 4.59 -23.79
N SER A 634 -6.98 4.95 -22.65
CA SER A 634 -6.60 6.16 -21.91
C SER A 634 -5.29 6.00 -21.14
N VAL A 635 -4.91 4.75 -20.82
CA VAL A 635 -3.73 4.42 -20.00
C VAL A 635 -3.79 5.16 -18.67
N THR A 636 -4.98 5.20 -18.06
CA THR A 636 -5.16 5.87 -16.77
C THR A 636 -4.62 4.96 -15.67
N PRO A 637 -3.72 5.45 -14.78
CA PRO A 637 -3.29 4.68 -13.62
C PRO A 637 -4.49 4.22 -12.81
N LEU A 638 -4.52 2.93 -12.46
CA LEU A 638 -5.64 2.35 -11.70
C LEU A 638 -5.88 3.04 -10.36
N GLU A 639 -4.88 3.73 -9.82
CA GLU A 639 -4.97 4.63 -8.65
C GLU A 639 -6.18 5.56 -8.71
N PHE A 640 -6.48 6.11 -9.90
CA PHE A 640 -7.54 7.11 -10.09
C PHE A 640 -8.86 6.51 -10.60
N VAL A 641 -8.93 5.18 -10.74
CA VAL A 641 -10.12 4.49 -11.23
C VAL A 641 -10.94 4.02 -10.03
N TYR A 642 -12.08 4.68 -9.78
CA TYR A 642 -13.05 4.21 -8.79
C TYR A 642 -13.72 2.91 -9.25
N GLU A 643 -13.79 1.93 -8.35
CA GLU A 643 -14.47 0.67 -8.61
C GLU A 643 -15.28 0.18 -7.41
N ALA A 644 -16.60 0.21 -7.54
CA ALA A 644 -17.49 -0.36 -6.54
C ALA A 644 -17.40 -1.89 -6.49
N ALA A 645 -17.53 -2.43 -5.28
CA ALA A 645 -17.82 -3.84 -5.07
C ALA A 645 -19.21 -4.20 -5.61
N ASP A 646 -19.46 -5.48 -5.87
CA ASP A 646 -20.77 -5.99 -6.30
C ASP A 646 -21.81 -5.97 -5.17
N CYS A 647 -21.33 -5.97 -3.92
CA CYS A 647 -22.14 -5.91 -2.72
C CYS A 647 -21.32 -5.33 -1.56
N ARG A 648 -21.92 -4.42 -0.80
CA ARG A 648 -21.40 -3.97 0.49
C ARG A 648 -22.18 -4.61 1.64
N LEU A 649 -21.50 -4.96 2.72
CA LEU A 649 -22.07 -5.51 3.95
C LEU A 649 -21.73 -4.62 5.15
N PHE A 650 -22.65 -4.46 6.10
CA PHE A 650 -22.29 -3.96 7.43
C PHE A 650 -21.88 -5.10 8.35
N TYR A 651 -20.93 -4.84 9.25
CA TYR A 651 -20.63 -5.76 10.35
C TYR A 651 -21.81 -5.85 11.30
N THR A 652 -22.13 -7.07 11.74
CA THR A 652 -23.01 -7.33 12.90
C THR A 652 -22.17 -7.77 14.09
N GLY A 653 -22.73 -7.76 15.31
CA GLY A 653 -22.01 -8.22 16.49
C GLY A 653 -21.49 -9.66 16.36
N ASP A 654 -22.28 -10.55 15.74
CA ASP A 654 -21.89 -11.95 15.48
C ASP A 654 -20.73 -12.07 14.48
N MET A 655 -20.67 -11.17 13.51
CA MET A 655 -19.55 -11.09 12.56
C MET A 655 -18.27 -10.57 13.21
N VAL A 656 -18.38 -9.61 14.13
CA VAL A 656 -17.22 -9.11 14.90
C VAL A 656 -16.62 -10.21 15.78
N ARG A 657 -17.48 -11.02 16.41
CA ARG A 657 -17.05 -12.12 17.30
C ARG A 657 -16.51 -13.33 16.55
N ASP A 658 -17.08 -13.68 15.40
CA ASP A 658 -16.76 -14.91 14.68
C ASP A 658 -16.65 -14.67 13.17
N VAL A 659 -15.45 -14.93 12.65
CA VAL A 659 -15.11 -14.75 11.24
C VAL A 659 -15.96 -15.63 10.31
N THR A 660 -16.41 -16.80 10.77
CA THR A 660 -17.24 -17.68 9.94
C THR A 660 -18.59 -17.04 9.60
N ASN A 661 -19.09 -16.13 10.44
CA ASN A 661 -20.29 -15.37 10.13
C ASN A 661 -20.05 -14.32 9.04
N VAL A 662 -18.84 -13.77 8.93
CA VAL A 662 -18.46 -12.91 7.80
C VAL A 662 -18.45 -13.72 6.49
N TRP A 663 -17.87 -14.91 6.52
CA TRP A 663 -17.83 -15.80 5.36
C TRP A 663 -19.23 -16.27 4.95
N LYS A 664 -20.08 -16.70 5.90
CA LYS A 664 -21.48 -17.06 5.62
C LYS A 664 -22.26 -15.90 5.01
N LYS A 665 -22.11 -14.69 5.56
CA LYS A 665 -22.77 -13.49 5.01
C LYS A 665 -22.28 -13.17 3.59
N THR A 666 -21.01 -13.45 3.29
CA THR A 666 -20.44 -13.34 1.94
C THR A 666 -21.07 -14.35 0.98
N VAL A 667 -21.27 -15.61 1.42
CA VAL A 667 -22.01 -16.61 0.64
C VAL A 667 -23.43 -16.13 0.33
N ASP A 668 -24.14 -15.62 1.34
CA ASP A 668 -25.51 -15.13 1.21
C ASP A 668 -25.62 -13.90 0.28
N ALA A 669 -24.57 -13.08 0.23
CA ALA A 669 -24.48 -11.93 -0.65
C ALA A 669 -24.26 -12.35 -2.11
N ARG A 670 -23.31 -13.25 -2.34
CA ARG A 670 -22.88 -13.64 -3.69
C ARG A 670 -23.83 -14.62 -4.37
N TRP A 671 -24.26 -15.65 -3.64
CA TRP A 671 -25.03 -16.78 -4.18
C TRP A 671 -26.43 -16.89 -3.57
N GLY A 672 -26.80 -15.99 -2.66
CA GLY A 672 -28.14 -15.89 -2.06
C GLY A 672 -28.95 -14.70 -2.59
N ASP A 673 -29.79 -14.13 -1.72
CA ASP A 673 -30.62 -12.96 -2.05
C ASP A 673 -29.88 -11.66 -1.71
N ALA A 674 -29.09 -11.17 -2.66
CA ALA A 674 -28.29 -9.95 -2.50
C ALA A 674 -29.11 -8.74 -2.02
N LYS A 675 -30.37 -8.59 -2.45
CA LYS A 675 -31.23 -7.48 -2.01
C LYS A 675 -31.51 -7.55 -0.50
N LYS A 676 -31.66 -8.76 0.05
CA LYS A 676 -31.84 -8.98 1.50
C LYS A 676 -30.53 -8.98 2.28
N THR A 677 -29.39 -9.09 1.64
CA THR A 677 -28.09 -9.19 2.33
C THR A 677 -27.29 -7.88 2.27
N CYS A 678 -27.15 -7.29 1.09
CA CYS A 678 -26.30 -6.13 0.82
C CYS A 678 -26.90 -4.81 1.31
N VAL A 679 -26.05 -3.85 1.67
CA VAL A 679 -26.46 -2.48 2.02
C VAL A 679 -27.32 -1.89 0.90
N GLU A 680 -28.36 -1.12 1.26
CA GLU A 680 -29.22 -0.48 0.26
C GLU A 680 -28.40 0.40 -0.68
N GLY A 681 -28.68 0.31 -1.99
CA GLY A 681 -27.93 1.06 -3.02
C GLY A 681 -26.52 0.57 -3.31
N SER A 682 -26.03 -0.51 -2.66
CA SER A 682 -24.64 -0.98 -2.83
C SER A 682 -24.40 -2.00 -3.93
N THR A 683 -25.45 -2.40 -4.66
CA THR A 683 -25.37 -3.44 -5.70
C THR A 683 -25.64 -2.84 -7.07
N ARG A 684 -25.05 -3.42 -8.11
CA ARG A 684 -25.24 -3.00 -9.51
C ARG A 684 -24.77 -1.57 -9.79
N ASP A 685 -23.78 -1.10 -9.05
CA ASP A 685 -23.07 0.11 -9.45
C ASP A 685 -22.43 -0.10 -10.83
N LYS A 686 -22.46 0.92 -11.69
CA LYS A 686 -21.97 0.85 -13.08
C LYS A 686 -20.51 0.39 -13.20
N SER A 687 -19.69 0.60 -12.16
CA SER A 687 -18.27 0.20 -12.10
C SER A 687 -18.06 -1.21 -11.53
N SER A 688 -19.11 -1.84 -11.00
CA SER A 688 -19.12 -3.24 -10.53
C SER A 688 -19.49 -4.22 -11.65
N LEU A 689 -19.08 -5.48 -11.53
CA LEU A 689 -19.39 -6.51 -12.54
C LEU A 689 -20.91 -6.77 -12.64
N SER A 690 -21.60 -6.78 -11.51
CA SER A 690 -23.05 -6.94 -11.40
C SER A 690 -23.83 -5.76 -11.99
N GLY A 691 -23.21 -4.59 -12.09
CA GLY A 691 -23.77 -3.41 -12.78
C GLY A 691 -23.39 -3.31 -14.26
N GLY A 692 -22.63 -4.28 -14.78
CA GLY A 692 -22.26 -4.36 -16.19
C GLY A 692 -20.97 -3.65 -16.56
N ALA A 693 -20.06 -3.44 -15.59
CA ALA A 693 -18.71 -2.98 -15.89
C ALA A 693 -18.06 -3.88 -16.96
N ALA A 694 -17.41 -3.26 -17.94
CA ALA A 694 -16.69 -3.99 -18.97
C ALA A 694 -15.49 -4.71 -18.36
N THR A 695 -15.30 -5.96 -18.75
CA THR A 695 -14.09 -6.75 -18.48
C THR A 695 -13.32 -6.95 -19.77
N SER A 696 -12.01 -7.21 -19.68
CA SER A 696 -11.21 -7.53 -20.86
C SER A 696 -11.68 -8.79 -21.61
N GLU A 697 -12.41 -9.71 -20.97
CA GLU A 697 -13.09 -10.84 -21.63
C GLU A 697 -14.33 -10.43 -22.48
N ASN A 698 -15.10 -9.43 -22.02
CA ASN A 698 -16.37 -9.03 -22.66
C ASN A 698 -16.23 -7.76 -23.53
N GLY A 699 -15.07 -7.12 -23.52
CA GLY A 699 -14.78 -5.87 -24.22
C GLY A 699 -14.68 -6.03 -25.74
N LYS A 700 -15.82 -6.06 -26.44
CA LYS A 700 -15.87 -5.49 -27.79
C LYS A 700 -15.71 -3.97 -27.66
N LYS A 701 -14.58 -3.45 -28.14
CA LYS A 701 -14.25 -2.03 -28.44
C LYS A 701 -15.19 -1.02 -27.76
N SER A 702 -14.84 -0.63 -26.54
CA SER A 702 -15.34 0.62 -25.98
C SER A 702 -15.00 1.75 -26.96
N ALA A 703 -16.02 2.48 -27.38
CA ALA A 703 -15.87 3.60 -28.29
C ALA A 703 -15.22 4.75 -27.52
N ALA A 704 -14.03 5.17 -27.96
CA ALA A 704 -13.48 6.47 -27.63
C ALA A 704 -14.58 7.54 -27.79
N PRO A 705 -14.67 8.53 -26.88
CA PRO A 705 -15.62 9.63 -27.04
C PRO A 705 -15.34 10.29 -28.39
N ARG A 706 -16.34 10.24 -29.28
CA ARG A 706 -16.30 11.02 -30.52
C ARG A 706 -16.18 12.48 -30.10
N MET A 707 -15.04 13.10 -30.40
CA MET A 707 -14.99 14.54 -30.55
C MET A 707 -16.05 14.94 -31.58
N ASP A 708 -17.04 15.68 -31.11
CA ASP A 708 -18.11 16.22 -31.95
C ASP A 708 -17.52 17.29 -32.87
N ALA A 709 -17.11 16.88 -34.06
CA ALA A 709 -16.78 17.76 -35.16
C ALA A 709 -18.08 18.28 -35.81
N SER A 710 -18.84 19.10 -35.09
CA SER A 710 -19.90 19.92 -35.70
C SER A 710 -20.35 21.06 -34.78
N ALA A 711 -19.58 22.14 -34.78
CA ALA A 711 -20.13 23.49 -34.57
C ALA A 711 -19.74 24.34 -35.79
N SER A 712 -20.58 24.27 -36.81
CA SER A 712 -20.60 25.11 -38.00
C SER A 712 -20.53 26.60 -37.61
N LEU A 713 -19.58 27.38 -38.12
CA LEU A 713 -19.76 28.19 -39.34
C LEU A 713 -21.18 28.78 -39.49
N MET A 714 -21.38 30.02 -39.01
CA MET A 714 -21.80 31.19 -39.82
C MET A 714 -22.31 32.36 -38.96
N ALA A 715 -21.59 33.48 -38.99
CA ALA A 715 -22.05 34.87 -39.24
C ALA A 715 -20.91 35.84 -38.85
N GLY A 716 -20.38 36.74 -39.68
CA GLY A 716 -20.69 37.14 -41.04
C GLY A 716 -19.60 38.09 -41.59
N ALA A 717 -19.75 38.42 -42.89
CA ALA A 717 -19.07 39.41 -43.75
C ALA A 717 -18.39 40.61 -43.03
N ALA A 718 -17.32 41.25 -43.51
CA ALA A 718 -16.80 41.54 -44.85
C ALA A 718 -15.29 41.89 -44.69
N ALA A 719 -14.39 41.71 -45.65
CA ALA A 719 -14.18 42.66 -46.74
C ALA A 719 -13.18 42.11 -47.77
N ILE A 720 -13.30 42.67 -48.97
CA ILE A 720 -12.78 42.27 -50.27
C ILE A 720 -11.36 42.82 -50.52
N ALA A 721 -10.63 42.06 -51.37
CA ALA A 721 -9.47 42.45 -52.22
C ALA A 721 -8.10 42.59 -51.51
N GLY A 722 -7.00 42.07 -52.06
CA GLY A 722 -6.79 41.38 -53.32
C GLY A 722 -5.30 41.16 -53.60
N MET A 723 -5.03 40.29 -54.59
CA MET A 723 -3.79 40.13 -55.37
C MET A 723 -2.55 39.56 -54.62
N LEU A 724 -2.07 38.35 -55.00
CA LEU A 724 -1.06 38.10 -56.07
C LEU A 724 0.26 38.82 -55.73
N VAL A 725 1.38 38.13 -55.45
CA VAL A 725 2.30 37.54 -56.45
C VAL A 725 3.47 36.86 -55.71
N LEU A 726 3.89 35.69 -56.23
CA LEU A 726 5.25 35.09 -56.34
C LEU A 726 6.40 35.71 -55.49
N VAL A 727 7.28 34.96 -54.80
CA VAL A 727 8.09 33.76 -55.14
C VAL A 727 8.35 32.98 -53.86
#